data_AF-A0A2N5TEK2-F1
#
_entry.id   AF-A0A2N5TEK2-F1
#
_cell.length_a   1.000
_cell.length_b   1.000
_cell.length_c   1.000
_cell.angle_alpha   90.00
_cell.angle_beta   90.00
_cell.angle_gamma   90.00
#
_symmetry.space_group_name_H-M   'P 1'
#
loop_
_entity.id
_entity.type
_entity.pdbx_description
1 polymer ?
#
loop_
_entity_poly.entity_id
_entity_poly.type
_entity_poly.pdbx_seq_one_letter_code
_entity_poly.pdbx_strand_id
1 'polypeptide(L)'
;MRQIKHASAKTNNLEIPAKLNVCSFDLAERRQNQRTSDPLNSTQIHRDHPRSCVTMPKASKSTGTEKFQKNGRRNQGREAADEDYEQVFQLAVKQEEQGERYQFGAKAKRNYEQSIQSYRLSIDLLTKNPSDRSPSDGFNSHFNLARVLVDFGTTFASAPSDCVRFVQLGINEYQRAIQYAIKDSNQSDEIDARYNLALGMSTMAEMLSAGARLEPGFDIRPDDHSTTIQIWKQAKEELSRAYQLQESLLANSPNLGLSGLGDNPADQTSQSIDDLATQPASPTNAQTTLVEEVFVITPSVLIDTLLDICEVLLFIYPFDPDSVSIELCHYVQQLQAVNQKIESSLEPNFSRQFEIDSLICTVELTKMEHTLSESITNIDGSPSVMAEMGEKMYMVNQKLEELSQDSIALDQDFLKLLGLAENYSSLSSVTCSLITIRSKIAQATTPDDEINALKFLIEKTMSLYSLIIGKLKRSKLRPIKQIKPHEVSSYISSSLVGQSELALMVELLDQQPGRQPFSQTQTNSFDLAIEAYNQSLGAYTLSRDSTTNSFLLAFSSVHQHRSTHEKEDRNEWSNFSARLEAIKWLLRCKFHHRSRGYNPLNLDQIVKDEILPLIAKFEIYKNDLMRFYEDFQDDPVFLLSNSIEKPLFDLLLAPHGQNN
;
A
#
# COMPACT_ATOMS: atom_id res chain seq x y z
N MET A 1 27.30 7.26 63.94
CA MET A 1 28.66 6.70 63.75
C MET A 1 28.90 6.63 62.25
N ARG A 2 29.84 7.28 61.56
CA ARG A 2 30.91 8.29 61.79
C ARG A 2 30.77 9.31 60.64
N GLN A 3 30.49 10.58 60.94
CA GLN A 3 31.39 11.75 60.92
C GLN A 3 31.90 12.23 59.54
N ILE A 4 31.41 13.38 59.04
CA ILE A 4 31.96 14.77 59.08
C ILE A 4 32.87 15.10 57.86
N LYS A 5 32.52 16.11 57.03
CA LYS A 5 33.23 17.41 56.91
C LYS A 5 32.59 18.38 55.89
N HIS A 6 32.34 19.59 56.40
CA HIS A 6 32.11 20.87 55.72
C HIS A 6 33.27 21.27 54.77
N ALA A 7 32.99 22.07 53.72
CA ALA A 7 33.27 23.52 53.70
C ALA A 7 33.11 24.19 52.32
N SER A 8 32.13 25.10 52.26
CA SER A 8 32.12 26.49 51.75
C SER A 8 33.21 27.03 50.78
N ALA A 9 32.68 27.64 49.70
CA ALA A 9 33.04 28.91 49.04
C ALA A 9 34.31 29.03 48.18
N LYS A 10 34.12 29.35 46.89
CA LYS A 10 34.23 30.73 46.34
C LYS A 10 33.95 30.77 44.83
N THR A 11 33.27 31.84 44.45
CA THR A 11 33.06 32.40 43.11
C THR A 11 34.33 32.59 42.30
N ASN A 12 34.25 32.45 40.96
CA ASN A 12 34.84 33.42 40.03
C ASN A 12 34.24 33.31 38.62
N ASN A 13 34.22 34.50 38.01
CA ASN A 13 33.65 34.99 36.76
C ASN A 13 34.18 34.34 35.46
N LEU A 14 33.64 34.89 34.35
CA LEU A 14 34.09 34.84 32.95
C LEU A 14 33.69 33.56 32.19
N GLU A 15 33.19 33.57 30.96
CA GLU A 15 32.80 34.60 30.01
C GLU A 15 32.10 33.86 28.85
N ILE A 16 30.97 34.38 28.37
CA ILE A 16 30.33 33.95 27.11
C ILE A 16 31.11 34.55 25.93
N PRO A 17 31.19 33.85 24.79
CA PRO A 17 30.96 34.57 23.54
C PRO A 17 29.89 33.90 22.68
N ALA A 18 28.79 34.61 22.54
CA ALA A 18 27.92 34.59 21.38
C ALA A 18 28.57 35.37 20.25
N LYS A 19 28.47 34.87 19.01
CA LYS A 19 28.50 35.61 17.72
C LYS A 19 28.63 34.59 16.58
N LEU A 20 27.66 34.48 15.67
CA LEU A 20 27.59 35.12 14.33
C LEU A 20 26.59 34.28 13.51
N ASN A 21 25.84 34.72 12.49
CA ASN A 21 25.55 36.02 11.91
C ASN A 21 24.33 35.82 11.00
N VAL A 22 23.48 36.83 10.90
CA VAL A 22 22.45 36.99 9.87
C VAL A 22 23.14 37.41 8.56
N CYS A 23 22.78 36.81 7.41
CA CYS A 23 22.69 37.54 6.13
C CYS A 23 21.92 36.76 5.05
N SER A 24 21.28 37.57 4.22
CA SER A 24 20.33 37.29 3.15
C SER A 24 20.99 37.28 1.77
N PHE A 25 20.23 36.82 0.77
CA PHE A 25 20.25 37.15 -0.67
C PHE A 25 21.07 36.33 -1.69
N ASP A 26 20.30 35.81 -2.66
CA ASP A 26 20.40 35.90 -4.14
C ASP A 26 21.47 35.18 -5.00
N LEU A 27 20.88 34.56 -6.04
CA LEU A 27 21.28 34.43 -7.45
C LEU A 27 22.45 33.51 -7.92
N ALA A 28 22.04 32.55 -8.75
CA ALA A 28 22.45 32.34 -10.15
C ALA A 28 23.85 31.80 -10.52
N GLU A 29 23.81 30.67 -11.23
CA GLU A 29 24.42 30.40 -12.56
C GLU A 29 25.95 30.49 -12.78
N ARG A 30 26.47 29.41 -13.39
CA ARG A 30 27.74 29.24 -14.16
C ARG A 30 29.02 28.90 -13.38
N ARG A 31 29.57 27.71 -13.66
CA ARG A 31 30.53 27.53 -14.79
C ARG A 31 30.87 26.07 -15.09
N GLN A 32 31.07 25.87 -16.38
CA GLN A 32 31.58 24.71 -17.12
C GLN A 32 33.10 24.49 -16.94
N ASN A 33 33.48 23.23 -17.19
CA ASN A 33 34.74 22.73 -17.77
C ASN A 33 36.03 22.75 -16.93
N GLN A 34 36.48 21.55 -16.57
CA GLN A 34 37.79 21.05 -17.00
C GLN A 34 37.82 19.51 -17.05
N ARG A 35 38.31 18.99 -18.18
CA ARG A 35 38.58 17.58 -18.49
C ARG A 35 39.85 17.12 -17.77
N THR A 36 39.91 15.85 -17.38
CA THR A 36 41.00 14.92 -17.77
C THR A 36 40.71 13.46 -17.34
N SER A 37 40.87 12.56 -18.33
CA SER A 37 41.33 11.15 -18.29
C SER A 37 40.52 10.03 -17.60
N ASP A 38 39.93 9.17 -18.44
CA ASP A 38 39.58 7.74 -18.22
C ASP A 38 40.83 6.88 -17.89
N PRO A 39 40.70 5.66 -17.29
CA PRO A 39 40.25 4.47 -18.04
C PRO A 39 39.26 3.54 -17.31
N LEU A 40 38.25 3.11 -18.08
CA LEU A 40 37.68 1.76 -18.18
C LEU A 40 38.10 0.74 -17.11
N ASN A 41 37.12 0.32 -16.29
CA ASN A 41 36.99 -1.07 -15.88
C ASN A 41 35.50 -1.42 -15.83
N SER A 42 35.05 -2.22 -16.79
CA SER A 42 33.69 -2.76 -16.86
C SER A 42 33.59 -3.95 -15.91
N THR A 43 32.97 -3.76 -14.75
CA THR A 43 32.45 -4.87 -13.97
C THR A 43 30.96 -4.96 -14.25
N GLN A 44 30.60 -6.02 -14.95
CA GLN A 44 29.26 -6.40 -15.33
C GLN A 44 28.49 -6.80 -14.07
N ILE A 45 27.80 -5.84 -13.45
CA ILE A 45 26.97 -6.08 -12.27
C ILE A 45 25.71 -6.82 -12.71
N HIS A 46 25.55 -8.04 -12.21
CA HIS A 46 24.33 -8.84 -12.28
C HIS A 46 23.16 -8.02 -11.71
N ARG A 47 22.07 -7.99 -12.46
CA ARG A 47 20.88 -7.19 -12.14
C ARG A 47 20.09 -7.89 -11.03
N ASP A 48 20.15 -7.31 -9.84
CA ASP A 48 19.26 -7.62 -8.72
C ASP A 48 17.80 -7.32 -9.10
N HIS A 49 16.89 -8.18 -8.65
CA HIS A 49 15.43 -8.06 -8.83
C HIS A 49 14.83 -7.32 -7.63
N PRO A 50 14.49 -6.01 -7.72
CA PRO A 50 13.66 -5.35 -6.73
C PRO A 50 12.19 -5.57 -7.09
N ARG A 51 11.41 -6.00 -6.09
CA ARG A 51 9.93 -6.04 -6.02
C ARG A 51 9.26 -6.04 -7.40
N SER A 52 9.07 -7.25 -7.93
CA SER A 52 8.06 -7.46 -8.96
C SER A 52 6.75 -6.95 -8.37
N CYS A 53 6.07 -5.99 -9.02
CA CYS A 53 4.61 -6.07 -9.03
C CYS A 53 4.33 -7.52 -9.39
N VAL A 54 3.86 -8.33 -8.45
CA VAL A 54 3.70 -9.77 -8.65
C VAL A 54 2.79 -9.92 -9.86
N THR A 55 3.38 -10.12 -11.04
CA THR A 55 2.71 -10.74 -12.17
C THR A 55 2.40 -12.12 -11.61
N MET A 56 1.15 -12.27 -11.15
CA MET A 56 0.68 -13.52 -10.61
C MET A 56 1.00 -14.62 -11.62
N PRO A 57 1.52 -15.78 -11.17
CA PRO A 57 1.87 -16.88 -12.05
C PRO A 57 0.69 -17.21 -12.96
N LYS A 58 0.92 -17.29 -14.26
CA LYS A 58 -0.13 -17.71 -15.19
C LYS A 58 -0.12 -19.21 -15.28
N ALA A 59 -1.22 -19.83 -14.89
CA ALA A 59 -1.39 -21.25 -15.11
C ALA A 59 -1.50 -21.49 -16.62
N SER A 60 -0.46 -22.08 -17.21
CA SER A 60 -0.37 -22.43 -18.62
C SER A 60 0.05 -23.91 -18.73
N LYS A 61 -0.60 -24.66 -19.62
CA LYS A 61 -0.32 -26.11 -19.79
C LYS A 61 1.12 -26.36 -20.22
N SER A 62 1.73 -27.41 -19.67
CA SER A 62 2.93 -28.04 -20.25
C SER A 62 2.60 -28.61 -21.64
N THR A 63 3.44 -28.32 -22.62
CA THR A 63 3.22 -28.76 -24.00
C THR A 63 3.58 -30.23 -24.16
N GLY A 64 2.57 -31.09 -24.26
CA GLY A 64 2.68 -32.33 -25.05
C GLY A 64 2.93 -31.97 -26.52
N THR A 65 4.04 -32.43 -27.07
CA THR A 65 4.46 -32.18 -28.46
C THR A 65 3.46 -32.68 -29.50
N GLU A 66 2.80 -31.79 -30.23
CA GLU A 66 2.38 -32.05 -31.62
C GLU A 66 2.50 -30.79 -32.49
N LYS A 67 3.47 -30.82 -33.42
CA LYS A 67 3.65 -29.80 -34.45
C LYS A 67 2.58 -29.97 -35.53
N PHE A 68 1.51 -29.17 -35.50
CA PHE A 68 0.58 -29.11 -36.63
C PHE A 68 1.10 -28.18 -37.75
N GLN A 69 1.51 -28.78 -38.86
CA GLN A 69 1.76 -28.09 -40.12
C GLN A 69 0.45 -27.46 -40.65
N LYS A 70 0.41 -26.13 -40.73
CA LYS A 70 -0.63 -25.38 -41.47
C LYS A 70 -0.45 -25.61 -42.98
N ASN A 71 -1.30 -26.45 -43.58
CA ASN A 71 -1.61 -26.35 -45.01
C ASN A 71 -3.02 -25.77 -45.16
N GLY A 72 -3.10 -24.64 -45.87
CA GLY A 72 -4.34 -23.92 -46.08
C GLY A 72 -5.29 -24.63 -47.03
N ARG A 73 -6.59 -24.56 -46.73
CA ARG A 73 -7.68 -24.53 -47.71
C ARG A 73 -8.88 -23.77 -47.12
N ARG A 74 -9.25 -22.69 -47.81
CA ARG A 74 -10.47 -21.90 -47.56
C ARG A 74 -11.69 -22.65 -48.10
N ASN A 75 -12.76 -22.54 -47.31
CA ASN A 75 -14.18 -22.73 -47.64
C ASN A 75 -14.69 -24.17 -47.86
N GLN A 76 -15.37 -24.70 -46.84
CA GLN A 76 -16.72 -25.31 -46.93
C GLN A 76 -17.22 -25.65 -45.51
N GLY A 77 -18.51 -25.38 -45.23
CA GLY A 77 -19.24 -25.94 -44.09
C GLY A 77 -19.35 -25.07 -42.84
N ARG A 78 -20.42 -24.24 -42.77
CA ARG A 78 -21.06 -23.89 -41.49
C ARG A 78 -21.83 -25.12 -40.99
N GLU A 79 -21.11 -26.12 -40.52
CA GLU A 79 -21.59 -26.90 -39.38
C GLU A 79 -21.15 -26.12 -38.15
N ALA A 80 -21.96 -26.09 -37.09
CA ALA A 80 -21.54 -25.49 -35.83
C ALA A 80 -20.26 -26.20 -35.40
N ALA A 81 -19.11 -25.58 -35.65
CA ALA A 81 -17.85 -26.08 -35.15
C ALA A 81 -17.99 -26.05 -33.65
N ASP A 82 -18.13 -27.22 -33.02
CA ASP A 82 -18.08 -27.34 -31.57
C ASP A 82 -16.83 -26.56 -31.12
N GLU A 83 -17.05 -25.48 -30.38
CA GLU A 83 -15.97 -24.63 -29.90
C GLU A 83 -15.10 -25.49 -29.00
N ASP A 84 -13.88 -25.79 -29.44
CA ASP A 84 -12.94 -26.60 -28.67
C ASP A 84 -12.40 -25.76 -27.51
N TYR A 85 -12.50 -26.34 -26.30
CA TYR A 85 -12.04 -25.73 -25.05
C TYR A 85 -10.64 -25.11 -25.18
N GLU A 86 -9.69 -25.84 -25.76
CA GLU A 86 -8.30 -25.38 -25.83
C GLU A 86 -8.18 -24.11 -26.69
N GLN A 87 -8.95 -24.02 -27.78
CA GLN A 87 -8.94 -22.82 -28.63
C GLN A 87 -9.51 -21.61 -27.90
N VAL A 88 -10.59 -21.80 -27.14
CA VAL A 88 -11.24 -20.75 -26.36
C VAL A 88 -10.37 -20.30 -25.19
N PHE A 89 -9.77 -21.24 -24.45
CA PHE A 89 -8.86 -20.94 -23.35
C PHE A 89 -7.62 -20.18 -23.84
N GLN A 90 -6.99 -20.63 -24.92
CA GLN A 90 -5.84 -19.92 -25.51
C GLN A 90 -6.21 -18.55 -26.08
N LEU A 91 -7.45 -18.36 -26.54
CA LEU A 91 -7.96 -17.04 -26.92
C LEU A 91 -8.08 -16.12 -25.70
N ALA A 92 -8.59 -16.63 -24.58
CA ALA A 92 -8.71 -15.89 -23.32
C ALA A 92 -7.34 -15.40 -22.81
N VAL A 93 -6.34 -16.28 -22.79
CA VAL A 93 -4.95 -15.96 -22.41
C VAL A 93 -4.37 -14.90 -23.34
N LYS A 94 -4.55 -15.03 -24.66
CA LYS A 94 -4.05 -14.02 -25.62
C LYS A 94 -4.69 -12.66 -25.45
N GLN A 95 -6.00 -12.61 -25.18
CA GLN A 95 -6.71 -11.36 -24.93
C GLN A 95 -6.19 -10.70 -23.65
N GLU A 96 -6.00 -11.49 -22.60
CA GLU A 96 -5.40 -11.02 -21.36
C GLU A 96 -3.99 -10.45 -21.56
N GLU A 97 -3.09 -11.19 -22.22
CA GLU A 97 -1.74 -10.71 -22.54
C GLU A 97 -1.76 -9.41 -23.36
N GLN A 98 -2.73 -9.25 -24.26
CA GLN A 98 -2.91 -7.99 -24.97
C GLN A 98 -3.36 -6.88 -24.02
N GLY A 99 -4.27 -7.17 -23.09
CA GLY A 99 -4.67 -6.25 -22.02
C GLY A 99 -3.46 -5.76 -21.22
N GLU A 100 -2.64 -6.68 -20.71
CA GLU A 100 -1.42 -6.39 -19.94
C GLU A 100 -0.40 -5.57 -20.75
N ARG A 101 -0.23 -5.86 -22.05
CA ARG A 101 0.65 -5.09 -22.94
C ARG A 101 0.20 -3.63 -23.09
N TYR A 102 -1.11 -3.38 -23.10
CA TYR A 102 -1.63 -2.01 -23.10
C TYR A 102 -1.59 -1.37 -21.71
N GLN A 103 -1.53 -2.18 -20.65
CA GLN A 103 -1.51 -1.81 -19.22
C GLN A 103 -2.77 -1.08 -18.72
N PHE A 104 -3.27 -0.08 -19.45
CA PHE A 104 -4.42 0.73 -19.07
C PHE A 104 -5.14 1.33 -20.30
N GLY A 105 -6.25 2.04 -20.05
CA GLY A 105 -7.06 2.72 -21.07
C GLY A 105 -8.08 1.82 -21.76
N ALA A 106 -8.89 2.41 -22.65
CA ALA A 106 -10.04 1.76 -23.28
C ALA A 106 -9.66 0.50 -24.08
N LYS A 107 -8.43 0.44 -24.62
CA LYS A 107 -7.95 -0.72 -25.35
C LYS A 107 -7.57 -1.87 -24.41
N ALA A 108 -6.90 -1.59 -23.29
CA ALA A 108 -6.64 -2.60 -22.26
C ALA A 108 -7.96 -3.15 -21.71
N LYS A 109 -8.87 -2.25 -21.31
CA LYS A 109 -10.21 -2.59 -20.81
C LYS A 109 -10.96 -3.56 -21.73
N ARG A 110 -11.06 -3.25 -23.03
CA ARG A 110 -11.74 -4.12 -24.01
C ARG A 110 -11.11 -5.52 -24.11
N ASN A 111 -9.79 -5.61 -24.04
CA ASN A 111 -9.09 -6.89 -24.10
C ASN A 111 -9.36 -7.72 -22.84
N TYR A 112 -9.36 -7.11 -21.66
CA TYR A 112 -9.74 -7.79 -20.43
C TYR A 112 -11.23 -8.21 -20.42
N GLU A 113 -12.15 -7.35 -20.88
CA GLU A 113 -13.57 -7.71 -21.03
C GLU A 113 -13.77 -8.94 -21.93
N GLN A 114 -13.04 -8.99 -23.05
CA GLN A 114 -13.07 -10.15 -23.94
C GLN A 114 -12.45 -11.39 -23.29
N SER A 115 -11.34 -11.24 -22.57
CA SER A 115 -10.71 -12.34 -21.85
C SER A 115 -11.65 -12.96 -20.81
N ILE A 116 -12.36 -12.13 -20.03
CA ILE A 116 -13.39 -12.57 -19.06
C ILE A 116 -14.46 -13.41 -19.76
N GLN A 117 -14.96 -12.94 -20.91
CA GLN A 117 -15.97 -13.68 -21.68
C GLN A 117 -15.43 -15.02 -22.18
N SER A 118 -14.20 -15.05 -22.69
CA SER A 118 -13.56 -16.25 -23.21
C SER A 118 -13.27 -17.27 -22.09
N TYR A 119 -12.79 -16.86 -20.91
CA TYR A 119 -12.62 -17.79 -19.78
C TYR A 119 -13.96 -18.32 -19.26
N ARG A 120 -15.03 -17.51 -19.23
CA ARG A 120 -16.37 -18.02 -18.87
C ARG A 120 -16.85 -19.08 -19.87
N LEU A 121 -16.63 -18.84 -21.16
CA LEU A 121 -16.96 -19.81 -22.21
C LEU A 121 -16.13 -21.10 -22.08
N SER A 122 -14.84 -21.00 -21.70
CA SER A 122 -14.01 -22.20 -21.46
C SER A 122 -14.57 -23.03 -20.30
N ILE A 123 -15.01 -22.39 -19.20
CA ILE A 123 -15.67 -23.05 -18.07
C ILE A 123 -16.99 -23.71 -18.48
N ASP A 124 -17.80 -23.04 -19.30
CA ASP A 124 -19.06 -23.60 -19.82
C ASP A 124 -18.83 -24.87 -20.66
N LEU A 125 -17.77 -24.87 -21.48
CA LEU A 125 -17.37 -26.04 -22.28
C LEU A 125 -16.90 -27.21 -21.41
N LEU A 126 -16.16 -26.94 -20.33
CA LEU A 126 -15.78 -27.96 -19.35
C LEU A 126 -16.99 -28.56 -18.64
N THR A 127 -17.98 -27.73 -18.30
CA THR A 127 -19.20 -28.16 -17.61
C THR A 127 -20.08 -29.04 -18.51
N LYS A 128 -20.10 -28.78 -19.82
CA LYS A 128 -20.88 -29.56 -20.79
C LYS A 128 -20.24 -30.92 -21.11
N ASN A 129 -18.91 -31.01 -21.09
CA ASN A 129 -18.15 -32.22 -21.43
C ASN A 129 -17.15 -32.62 -20.32
N PRO A 130 -17.62 -32.97 -19.11
CA PRO A 130 -16.75 -33.19 -17.95
C PRO A 130 -15.91 -34.48 -18.05
N SER A 131 -16.35 -35.48 -18.82
CA SER A 131 -15.77 -36.83 -18.85
C SER A 131 -14.37 -36.91 -19.48
N ASP A 132 -14.03 -35.97 -20.37
CA ASP A 132 -12.84 -36.04 -21.24
C ASP A 132 -11.74 -35.05 -20.83
N ARG A 133 -11.89 -34.37 -19.67
CA ARG A 133 -11.04 -33.23 -19.30
C ARG A 133 -10.37 -33.43 -17.94
N SER A 134 -9.13 -32.98 -17.84
CA SER A 134 -8.33 -33.07 -16.61
C SER A 134 -8.83 -32.08 -15.55
N PRO A 135 -8.78 -32.39 -14.25
CA PRO A 135 -9.00 -31.41 -13.18
C PRO A 135 -8.16 -30.12 -13.34
N SER A 136 -6.95 -30.24 -13.90
CA SER A 136 -6.09 -29.09 -14.21
C SER A 136 -6.71 -28.09 -15.20
N ASP A 137 -7.54 -28.55 -16.15
CA ASP A 137 -8.27 -27.64 -17.06
C ASP A 137 -9.29 -26.77 -16.30
N GLY A 138 -9.98 -27.40 -15.33
CA GLY A 138 -10.88 -26.69 -14.41
C GLY A 138 -10.13 -25.67 -13.57
N PHE A 139 -9.01 -26.07 -12.96
CA PHE A 139 -8.14 -25.15 -12.21
C PHE A 139 -7.72 -23.95 -13.05
N ASN A 140 -7.09 -24.18 -14.20
CA ASN A 140 -6.54 -23.13 -15.07
C ASN A 140 -7.60 -22.12 -15.50
N SER A 141 -8.80 -22.59 -15.87
CA SER A 141 -9.89 -21.72 -16.30
C SER A 141 -10.44 -20.87 -15.16
N HIS A 142 -10.69 -21.47 -13.99
CA HIS A 142 -11.23 -20.73 -12.83
C HIS A 142 -10.18 -19.78 -12.24
N PHE A 143 -8.93 -20.22 -12.08
CA PHE A 143 -7.85 -19.42 -11.52
C PHE A 143 -7.56 -18.19 -12.38
N ASN A 144 -7.42 -18.35 -13.69
CA ASN A 144 -7.14 -17.21 -14.58
C ASN A 144 -8.36 -16.28 -14.71
N LEU A 145 -9.59 -16.81 -14.72
CA LEU A 145 -10.79 -15.97 -14.66
C LEU A 145 -10.81 -15.14 -13.37
N ALA A 146 -10.52 -15.77 -12.22
CA ALA A 146 -10.50 -15.10 -10.92
C ALA A 146 -9.53 -13.92 -10.91
N ARG A 147 -8.30 -14.17 -11.38
CA ARG A 147 -7.25 -13.15 -11.50
C ARG A 147 -7.68 -11.98 -12.37
N VAL A 148 -8.21 -12.26 -13.56
CA VAL A 148 -8.65 -11.21 -14.47
C VAL A 148 -9.82 -10.42 -13.88
N LEU A 149 -10.76 -11.07 -13.18
CA LEU A 149 -11.87 -10.38 -12.53
C LEU A 149 -11.39 -9.41 -11.43
N VAL A 150 -10.44 -9.83 -10.59
CA VAL A 150 -9.86 -8.96 -9.55
C VAL A 150 -9.11 -7.78 -10.17
N ASP A 151 -8.20 -8.02 -11.12
CA ASP A 151 -7.44 -6.96 -11.80
C ASP A 151 -8.38 -6.00 -12.57
N PHE A 152 -9.46 -6.52 -13.15
CA PHE A 152 -10.48 -5.70 -13.81
C PHE A 152 -11.26 -4.84 -12.82
N GLY A 153 -11.65 -5.41 -11.68
CA GLY A 153 -12.36 -4.71 -10.61
C GLY A 153 -11.56 -3.56 -10.01
N THR A 154 -10.26 -3.75 -9.81
CA THR A 154 -9.38 -2.73 -9.24
C THR A 154 -8.98 -1.65 -10.26
N THR A 155 -8.87 -2.01 -11.54
CA THR A 155 -8.28 -1.12 -12.57
C THR A 155 -9.30 -0.46 -13.50
N PHE A 156 -10.37 -1.16 -13.91
CA PHE A 156 -11.23 -0.74 -15.04
C PHE A 156 -12.72 -0.59 -14.74
N ALA A 157 -13.17 -1.10 -13.59
CA ALA A 157 -14.54 -0.89 -13.11
C ALA A 157 -14.83 0.62 -12.99
N SER A 158 -16.07 1.03 -13.27
CA SER A 158 -16.39 2.46 -13.43
C SER A 158 -17.08 3.08 -12.22
N ALA A 159 -17.50 2.25 -11.27
CA ALA A 159 -18.15 2.64 -10.03
C ALA A 159 -17.61 1.80 -8.86
N PRO A 160 -17.54 2.34 -7.63
CA PRO A 160 -17.14 1.58 -6.44
C PRO A 160 -17.92 0.27 -6.25
N SER A 161 -19.23 0.27 -6.55
CA SER A 161 -20.06 -0.93 -6.47
C SER A 161 -19.65 -2.01 -7.49
N ASP A 162 -19.28 -1.61 -8.69
CA ASP A 162 -18.74 -2.51 -9.71
C ASP A 162 -17.38 -3.06 -9.30
N CYS A 163 -16.51 -2.24 -8.71
CA CYS A 163 -15.20 -2.68 -8.19
C CYS A 163 -15.38 -3.87 -7.24
N VAL A 164 -16.18 -3.69 -6.19
CA VAL A 164 -16.47 -4.74 -5.20
C VAL A 164 -17.12 -5.96 -5.87
N ARG A 165 -18.08 -5.75 -6.79
CA ARG A 165 -18.76 -6.84 -7.49
C ARG A 165 -17.79 -7.70 -8.29
N PHE A 166 -16.86 -7.09 -9.03
CA PHE A 166 -15.86 -7.84 -9.81
C PHE A 166 -14.89 -8.61 -8.92
N VAL A 167 -14.42 -8.00 -7.82
CA VAL A 167 -13.54 -8.68 -6.85
C VAL A 167 -14.27 -9.85 -6.19
N GLN A 168 -15.53 -9.68 -5.77
CA GLN A 168 -16.35 -10.75 -5.21
C GLN A 168 -16.56 -11.91 -6.19
N LEU A 169 -16.77 -11.63 -7.48
CA LEU A 169 -16.82 -12.67 -8.49
C LEU A 169 -15.47 -13.40 -8.59
N GLY A 170 -14.35 -12.68 -8.56
CA GLY A 170 -13.01 -13.27 -8.54
C GLY A 170 -12.78 -14.19 -7.35
N ILE A 171 -13.14 -13.77 -6.14
CA ILE A 171 -13.10 -14.58 -4.91
C ILE A 171 -13.84 -15.91 -5.10
N ASN A 172 -15.05 -15.87 -5.66
CA ASN A 172 -15.85 -17.07 -5.90
C ASN A 172 -15.16 -18.03 -6.90
N GLU A 173 -14.49 -17.50 -7.92
CA GLU A 173 -13.76 -18.32 -8.88
C GLU A 173 -12.45 -18.89 -8.29
N TYR A 174 -11.72 -18.16 -7.43
CA TYR A 174 -10.59 -18.72 -6.69
C TYR A 174 -11.01 -19.88 -5.78
N GLN A 175 -12.13 -19.75 -5.07
CA GLN A 175 -12.67 -20.85 -4.26
C GLN A 175 -12.96 -22.10 -5.10
N ARG A 176 -13.45 -21.94 -6.33
CA ARG A 176 -13.63 -23.06 -7.26
C ARG A 176 -12.30 -23.62 -7.76
N ALA A 177 -11.32 -22.77 -8.06
CA ALA A 177 -9.98 -23.20 -8.45
C ALA A 177 -9.34 -24.08 -7.37
N ILE A 178 -9.42 -23.69 -6.09
CA ILE A 178 -8.93 -24.49 -4.95
C ILE A 178 -9.56 -25.89 -4.94
N GLN A 179 -10.86 -26.02 -5.23
CA GLN A 179 -11.51 -27.34 -5.30
C GLN A 179 -10.92 -28.23 -6.38
N TYR A 180 -10.51 -27.68 -7.52
CA TYR A 180 -9.83 -28.44 -8.58
C TYR A 180 -8.40 -28.80 -8.20
N ALA A 181 -7.64 -27.88 -7.61
CA ALA A 181 -6.28 -28.15 -7.14
C ALA A 181 -6.24 -29.29 -6.10
N ILE A 182 -7.17 -29.26 -5.13
CA ILE A 182 -7.32 -30.33 -4.12
C ILE A 182 -7.67 -31.67 -4.77
N LYS A 183 -8.60 -31.68 -5.76
CA LYS A 183 -8.98 -32.90 -6.48
C LYS A 183 -7.80 -33.50 -7.25
N ASP A 184 -6.94 -32.66 -7.81
CA ASP A 184 -5.73 -33.07 -8.54
C ASP A 184 -4.54 -33.39 -7.60
N SER A 185 -4.71 -33.17 -6.29
CA SER A 185 -3.64 -33.26 -5.29
C SER A 185 -2.41 -32.39 -5.64
N ASN A 186 -2.62 -31.27 -6.34
CA ASN A 186 -1.55 -30.35 -6.72
C ASN A 186 -1.42 -29.23 -5.67
N GLN A 187 -0.44 -29.39 -4.77
CA GLN A 187 -0.19 -28.43 -3.69
C GLN A 187 0.32 -27.07 -4.20
N SER A 188 1.01 -27.02 -5.34
CA SER A 188 1.49 -25.75 -5.91
C SER A 188 0.31 -24.88 -6.35
N ASP A 189 -0.59 -25.47 -7.13
CA ASP A 189 -1.82 -24.83 -7.59
C ASP A 189 -2.72 -24.41 -6.41
N GLU A 190 -2.78 -25.23 -5.36
CA GLU A 190 -3.53 -24.92 -4.14
C GLU A 190 -2.94 -23.70 -3.40
N ILE A 191 -1.61 -23.62 -3.28
CA ILE A 191 -0.92 -22.47 -2.65
C ILE A 191 -1.24 -21.20 -3.42
N ASP A 192 -1.07 -21.20 -4.75
CA ASP A 192 -1.31 -20.02 -5.58
C ASP A 192 -2.76 -19.56 -5.48
N ALA A 193 -3.73 -20.48 -5.55
CA ALA A 193 -5.13 -20.13 -5.46
C ALA A 193 -5.53 -19.64 -4.07
N ARG A 194 -4.98 -20.20 -2.98
CA ARG A 194 -5.26 -19.73 -1.60
C ARG A 194 -4.64 -18.36 -1.34
N TYR A 195 -3.39 -18.16 -1.74
CA TYR A 195 -2.72 -16.88 -1.58
C TYR A 195 -3.48 -15.77 -2.33
N ASN A 196 -3.82 -15.99 -3.59
CA ASN A 196 -4.57 -15.00 -4.38
C ASN A 196 -6.03 -14.85 -3.94
N LEU A 197 -6.68 -15.91 -3.42
CA LEU A 197 -7.98 -15.80 -2.77
C LEU A 197 -7.91 -14.82 -1.59
N ALA A 198 -6.89 -14.97 -0.75
CA ALA A 198 -6.72 -14.10 0.40
C ALA A 198 -6.46 -12.64 0.00
N LEU A 199 -5.58 -12.40 -0.99
CA LEU A 199 -5.36 -11.05 -1.51
C LEU A 199 -6.64 -10.44 -2.11
N GLY A 200 -7.45 -11.25 -2.80
CA GLY A 200 -8.76 -10.83 -3.28
C GLY A 200 -9.73 -10.46 -2.15
N MET A 201 -9.74 -11.24 -1.07
CA MET A 201 -10.52 -10.95 0.14
C MET A 201 -10.03 -9.67 0.84
N SER A 202 -8.72 -9.48 1.00
CA SER A 202 -8.12 -8.25 1.53
C SER A 202 -8.53 -7.04 0.70
N THR A 203 -8.41 -7.13 -0.62
CA THR A 203 -8.83 -6.07 -1.55
C THR A 203 -10.33 -5.73 -1.40
N MET A 204 -11.19 -6.75 -1.26
CA MET A 204 -12.61 -6.53 -1.04
C MET A 204 -12.88 -5.87 0.32
N ALA A 205 -12.19 -6.31 1.37
CA ALA A 205 -12.33 -5.75 2.70
C ALA A 205 -11.88 -4.28 2.74
N GLU A 206 -10.76 -3.94 2.09
CA GLU A 206 -10.34 -2.55 1.88
C GLU A 206 -11.40 -1.73 1.14
N MET A 207 -12.01 -2.30 0.08
CA MET A 207 -13.07 -1.62 -0.66
C MET A 207 -14.29 -1.31 0.21
N LEU A 208 -14.73 -2.29 1.01
CA LEU A 208 -15.86 -2.13 1.92
C LEU A 208 -15.54 -1.15 3.05
N SER A 209 -14.36 -1.29 3.68
CA SER A 209 -13.84 -0.33 4.67
C SER A 209 -13.80 1.08 4.09
N ALA A 210 -13.45 1.23 2.82
CA ALA A 210 -13.40 2.50 2.11
C ALA A 210 -14.78 3.02 1.62
N GLY A 211 -15.88 2.36 1.96
CA GLY A 211 -17.24 2.82 1.69
C GLY A 211 -17.86 2.35 0.37
N ALA A 212 -17.18 1.45 -0.38
CA ALA A 212 -17.81 0.81 -1.52
C ALA A 212 -18.94 -0.13 -1.07
N ARG A 213 -19.98 -0.28 -1.88
CA ARG A 213 -21.18 -1.05 -1.53
C ARG A 213 -21.57 -2.03 -2.62
N LEU A 214 -22.08 -3.19 -2.21
CA LEU A 214 -22.79 -4.08 -3.10
C LEU A 214 -24.16 -3.45 -3.48
N GLU A 215 -24.60 -3.60 -4.72
CA GLU A 215 -25.85 -2.97 -5.18
C GLU A 215 -27.08 -3.35 -4.32
N PRO A 216 -28.04 -2.43 -4.14
CA PRO A 216 -29.25 -2.66 -3.37
C PRO A 216 -30.12 -3.74 -4.05
N GLY A 217 -30.12 -4.93 -3.44
CA GLY A 217 -30.74 -6.14 -3.98
C GLY A 217 -30.32 -7.38 -3.19
N PHE A 218 -29.21 -7.29 -2.47
CA PHE A 218 -28.86 -8.16 -1.35
C PHE A 218 -29.17 -7.40 -0.06
N ASP A 219 -30.05 -7.95 0.79
CA ASP A 219 -30.39 -7.43 2.12
C ASP A 219 -29.16 -7.49 3.05
N ILE A 220 -28.19 -6.58 2.86
CA ILE A 220 -27.08 -6.40 3.78
C ILE A 220 -27.56 -5.39 4.84
N ARG A 221 -27.68 -5.91 6.06
CA ARG A 221 -28.02 -5.15 7.27
C ARG A 221 -26.95 -4.08 7.55
N PRO A 222 -27.25 -3.07 8.40
CA PRO A 222 -26.36 -1.93 8.72
C PRO A 222 -25.02 -2.27 9.41
N ASP A 223 -24.55 -3.51 9.41
CA ASP A 223 -23.34 -3.94 10.11
C ASP A 223 -22.22 -4.28 9.11
N ASP A 224 -21.93 -3.31 8.23
CA ASP A 224 -20.89 -3.40 7.19
C ASP A 224 -19.50 -3.64 7.81
N HIS A 225 -19.25 -3.14 9.03
CA HIS A 225 -17.99 -3.33 9.76
C HIS A 225 -17.78 -4.77 10.21
N SER A 226 -18.78 -5.40 10.84
CA SER A 226 -18.72 -6.82 11.23
C SER A 226 -18.46 -7.74 10.03
N THR A 227 -19.11 -7.45 8.90
CA THR A 227 -18.89 -8.19 7.65
C THR A 227 -17.46 -8.02 7.14
N THR A 228 -16.94 -6.79 7.16
CA THR A 228 -15.58 -6.49 6.71
C THR A 228 -14.52 -7.17 7.57
N ILE A 229 -14.68 -7.16 8.89
CA ILE A 229 -13.79 -7.85 9.83
C ILE A 229 -13.82 -9.37 9.60
N GLN A 230 -14.99 -9.95 9.32
CA GLN A 230 -15.10 -11.37 8.99
C GLN A 230 -14.34 -11.71 7.71
N ILE A 231 -14.39 -10.85 6.68
CA ILE A 231 -13.63 -11.04 5.44
C ILE A 231 -12.12 -10.98 5.73
N TRP A 232 -11.66 -10.01 6.53
CA TRP A 232 -10.25 -9.95 6.95
C TRP A 232 -9.81 -11.21 7.71
N LYS A 233 -10.63 -11.70 8.65
CA LYS A 233 -10.34 -12.95 9.39
C LYS A 233 -10.24 -14.15 8.44
N GLN A 234 -11.11 -14.23 7.42
CA GLN A 234 -11.05 -15.27 6.39
C GLN A 234 -9.80 -15.13 5.50
N ALA A 235 -9.42 -13.93 5.08
CA ALA A 235 -8.21 -13.67 4.31
C ALA A 235 -6.96 -14.19 5.07
N LYS A 236 -6.86 -13.85 6.36
CA LYS A 236 -5.80 -14.35 7.23
C LYS A 236 -5.78 -15.87 7.30
N GLU A 237 -6.93 -16.54 7.42
CA GLU A 237 -6.99 -18.01 7.42
C GLU A 237 -6.47 -18.63 6.11
N GLU A 238 -6.82 -18.06 4.97
CA GLU A 238 -6.34 -18.56 3.67
C GLU A 238 -4.83 -18.32 3.49
N LEU A 239 -4.30 -17.17 3.93
CA LEU A 239 -2.85 -16.93 3.97
C LEU A 239 -2.13 -17.91 4.90
N SER A 240 -2.66 -18.16 6.10
CA SER A 240 -2.08 -19.14 7.03
C SER A 240 -2.03 -20.54 6.43
N ARG A 241 -3.07 -20.96 5.68
CA ARG A 241 -3.07 -22.24 4.98
C ARG A 241 -2.06 -22.28 3.83
N ALA A 242 -1.96 -21.20 3.04
CA ALA A 242 -0.95 -21.08 2.00
C ALA A 242 0.47 -21.18 2.58
N TYR A 243 0.73 -20.46 3.67
CA TYR A 243 2.00 -20.50 4.40
C TYR A 243 2.35 -21.91 4.90
N GLN A 244 1.40 -22.61 5.54
CA GLN A 244 1.62 -23.98 6.03
C GLN A 244 1.96 -24.96 4.90
N LEU A 245 1.28 -24.83 3.75
CA LEU A 245 1.58 -25.64 2.57
C LEU A 245 2.98 -25.31 2.01
N GLN A 246 3.34 -24.03 1.91
CA GLN A 246 4.67 -23.58 1.49
C GLN A 246 5.77 -24.12 2.41
N GLU A 247 5.59 -24.02 3.72
CA GLU A 247 6.52 -24.52 4.73
C GLU A 247 6.69 -26.04 4.59
N SER A 248 5.59 -26.78 4.41
CA SER A 248 5.62 -28.24 4.25
C SER A 248 6.37 -28.67 2.97
N LEU A 249 6.21 -27.95 1.87
CA LEU A 249 6.90 -28.24 0.61
C LEU A 249 8.40 -27.93 0.69
N LEU A 250 8.77 -26.84 1.37
CA LEU A 250 10.17 -26.51 1.62
C LEU A 250 10.85 -27.54 2.52
N ALA A 251 10.18 -27.99 3.58
CA ALA A 251 10.72 -29.00 4.49
C ALA A 251 10.93 -30.37 3.82
N ASN A 252 10.09 -30.70 2.83
CA ASN A 252 10.14 -31.97 2.12
C ASN A 252 11.01 -31.95 0.84
N SER A 253 11.61 -30.81 0.47
CA SER A 253 12.42 -30.70 -0.74
C SER A 253 13.85 -31.24 -0.53
N PRO A 254 14.25 -32.34 -1.21
CA PRO A 254 15.57 -32.96 -1.02
C PRO A 254 16.74 -32.12 -1.58
N ASN A 255 16.47 -31.10 -2.40
CA ASN A 255 17.48 -30.28 -3.09
C ASN A 255 17.65 -28.86 -2.53
N LEU A 256 16.92 -28.48 -1.47
CA LEU A 256 17.08 -27.18 -0.76
C LEU A 256 17.61 -27.36 0.68
N GLY A 257 18.33 -28.46 0.91
CA GLY A 257 19.17 -28.77 2.08
C GLY A 257 18.98 -27.92 3.35
N LEU A 258 17.85 -28.11 4.04
CA LEU A 258 17.70 -27.77 5.47
C LEU A 258 17.90 -29.01 6.36
N SER A 259 18.46 -30.10 5.82
CA SER A 259 18.85 -31.30 6.57
C SER A 259 20.26 -31.75 6.19
N GLY A 260 21.25 -31.10 6.81
CA GLY A 260 22.61 -31.61 6.97
C GLY A 260 22.87 -31.95 8.44
N LEU A 261 22.00 -32.76 9.04
CA LEU A 261 22.23 -33.39 10.35
C LEU A 261 22.26 -34.90 10.14
N GLY A 262 23.46 -35.43 9.97
CA GLY A 262 23.73 -36.85 9.81
C GLY A 262 25.19 -37.06 9.44
N ASP A 263 26.04 -37.18 10.46
CA ASP A 263 27.42 -37.62 10.35
C ASP A 263 27.54 -38.83 9.42
N ASN A 264 28.23 -38.67 8.29
CA ASN A 264 28.93 -39.75 7.60
C ASN A 264 29.99 -39.14 6.66
N PRO A 265 31.30 -39.30 6.95
CA PRO A 265 32.35 -38.94 6.02
C PRO A 265 32.67 -40.13 5.09
N ALA A 266 33.15 -39.80 3.89
CA ALA A 266 33.56 -40.68 2.78
C ALA A 266 32.39 -41.19 1.91
N ASP A 267 32.37 -41.00 0.60
CA ASP A 267 33.50 -41.18 -0.31
C ASP A 267 33.39 -40.30 -1.56
N GLN A 268 34.55 -39.81 -2.00
CA GLN A 268 34.76 -39.06 -3.23
C GLN A 268 34.87 -40.04 -4.41
N THR A 269 34.23 -39.76 -5.56
CA THR A 269 34.90 -39.94 -6.86
C THR A 269 34.19 -39.21 -8.02
N SER A 270 34.76 -38.05 -8.36
CA SER A 270 35.20 -37.57 -9.68
C SER A 270 34.66 -38.21 -10.97
N GLN A 271 34.12 -37.40 -11.88
CA GLN A 271 34.33 -37.41 -13.36
C GLN A 271 33.61 -36.19 -13.98
N SER A 272 34.29 -35.06 -14.18
CA SER A 272 35.10 -34.64 -15.35
C SER A 272 34.29 -33.95 -16.46
N ILE A 273 34.50 -32.64 -16.55
CA ILE A 273 34.15 -31.71 -17.63
C ILE A 273 35.24 -31.80 -18.71
N ASP A 274 34.88 -32.14 -19.95
CA ASP A 274 35.39 -31.49 -21.19
C ASP A 274 34.87 -32.24 -22.43
N ASP A 275 34.17 -31.54 -23.31
CA ASP A 275 34.47 -31.51 -24.76
C ASP A 275 33.46 -30.61 -25.49
N LEU A 276 33.94 -29.41 -25.84
CA LEU A 276 33.23 -28.41 -26.64
C LEU A 276 34.13 -28.00 -27.81
N ALA A 277 33.61 -28.20 -29.03
CA ALA A 277 33.90 -27.55 -30.33
C ALA A 277 33.98 -28.63 -31.44
N THR A 278 33.21 -28.57 -32.53
CA THR A 278 33.40 -27.58 -33.61
C THR A 278 32.21 -27.56 -34.62
N GLN A 279 31.84 -26.36 -35.09
CA GLN A 279 31.17 -25.97 -36.37
C GLN A 279 29.63 -26.05 -36.55
N PRO A 280 29.03 -25.29 -37.51
CA PRO A 280 29.12 -23.84 -37.77
C PRO A 280 27.73 -23.17 -37.95
N ALA A 281 27.71 -21.82 -37.97
CA ALA A 281 26.52 -20.98 -37.99
C ALA A 281 25.65 -21.06 -39.27
N SER A 282 24.33 -20.98 -39.10
CA SER A 282 23.38 -20.47 -40.10
C SER A 282 22.19 -19.77 -39.40
N PRO A 283 21.62 -18.69 -39.97
CA PRO A 283 20.73 -17.79 -39.26
C PRO A 283 19.26 -18.01 -39.66
N THR A 284 18.35 -18.37 -38.74
CA THR A 284 16.93 -18.00 -38.84
C THR A 284 16.11 -18.39 -37.60
N ASN A 285 15.19 -17.48 -37.27
CA ASN A 285 14.03 -17.61 -36.39
C ASN A 285 14.29 -17.63 -34.88
N ALA A 286 14.11 -16.46 -34.28
CA ALA A 286 13.83 -16.28 -32.87
C ALA A 286 12.58 -17.10 -32.49
N GLN A 287 12.80 -18.33 -32.05
CA GLN A 287 11.88 -19.02 -31.16
C GLN A 287 11.86 -18.21 -29.87
N THR A 288 10.74 -17.56 -29.60
CA THR A 288 10.37 -17.16 -28.23
C THR A 288 10.33 -18.44 -27.41
N THR A 289 11.39 -18.68 -26.64
CA THR A 289 11.42 -19.66 -25.57
C THR A 289 10.31 -19.26 -24.59
N LEU A 290 9.21 -20.00 -24.60
CA LEU A 290 8.24 -20.00 -23.51
C LEU A 290 8.99 -20.58 -22.31
N VAL A 291 9.36 -19.72 -21.38
CA VAL A 291 9.93 -20.11 -20.10
C VAL A 291 8.80 -20.77 -19.31
N GLU A 292 8.93 -22.07 -19.02
CA GLU A 292 8.14 -22.71 -17.96
C GLU A 292 8.53 -22.01 -16.65
N GLU A 293 7.66 -21.15 -16.13
CA GLU A 293 7.77 -20.66 -14.75
C GLU A 293 7.39 -21.80 -13.82
N VAL A 294 8.36 -22.66 -13.50
CA VAL A 294 8.25 -23.57 -12.35
C VAL A 294 8.25 -22.69 -11.12
N PHE A 295 7.13 -22.62 -10.40
CA PHE A 295 7.05 -21.89 -9.14
C PHE A 295 7.92 -22.59 -8.10
N VAL A 296 9.13 -22.07 -7.90
CA VAL A 296 10.04 -22.54 -6.86
C VAL A 296 9.65 -21.85 -5.57
N ILE A 297 9.05 -22.59 -4.64
CA ILE A 297 8.84 -22.09 -3.28
C ILE A 297 10.21 -21.86 -2.67
N THR A 298 10.49 -20.61 -2.28
CA THR A 298 11.74 -20.20 -1.66
C THR A 298 11.47 -19.63 -0.27
N PRO A 299 12.47 -19.58 0.62
CA PRO A 299 12.35 -18.87 1.89
C PRO A 299 11.91 -17.41 1.77
N SER A 300 12.20 -16.73 0.65
CA SER A 300 11.71 -15.36 0.40
C SER A 300 10.19 -15.32 0.26
N VAL A 301 9.58 -16.31 -0.41
CA VAL A 301 8.12 -16.38 -0.59
C VAL A 301 7.40 -16.60 0.74
N LEU A 302 8.02 -17.35 1.67
CA LEU A 302 7.52 -17.46 3.05
C LEU A 302 7.51 -16.10 3.75
N ILE A 303 8.57 -15.29 3.59
CA ILE A 303 8.63 -13.94 4.18
C ILE A 303 7.52 -13.06 3.60
N ASP A 304 7.32 -13.07 2.29
CA ASP A 304 6.26 -12.26 1.66
C ASP A 304 4.87 -12.67 2.19
N THR A 305 4.59 -13.97 2.27
CA THR A 305 3.31 -14.47 2.84
C THR A 305 3.14 -14.10 4.32
N LEU A 306 4.22 -14.14 5.12
CA LEU A 306 4.19 -13.74 6.53
C LEU A 306 3.98 -12.22 6.72
N LEU A 307 4.58 -11.40 5.84
CA LEU A 307 4.34 -9.95 5.81
C LEU A 307 2.86 -9.66 5.54
N ASP A 308 2.26 -10.33 4.54
CA ASP A 308 0.85 -10.16 4.21
C ASP A 308 -0.07 -10.61 5.36
N ILE A 309 0.27 -11.70 6.08
CA ILE A 309 -0.47 -12.11 7.28
C ILE A 309 -0.43 -11.02 8.34
N CYS A 310 0.74 -10.44 8.59
CA CYS A 310 0.89 -9.38 9.59
C CYS A 310 0.12 -8.11 9.19
N GLU A 311 0.14 -7.75 7.91
CA GLU A 311 -0.65 -6.62 7.38
C GLU A 311 -2.15 -6.84 7.60
N VAL A 312 -2.68 -8.02 7.25
CA VAL A 312 -4.08 -8.36 7.54
C VAL A 312 -4.40 -8.29 9.04
N LEU A 313 -3.50 -8.80 9.89
CA LEU A 313 -3.69 -8.74 11.34
C LEU A 313 -3.72 -7.28 11.86
N LEU A 314 -2.92 -6.37 11.30
CA LEU A 314 -2.98 -4.95 11.64
C LEU A 314 -4.35 -4.32 11.33
N PHE A 315 -5.03 -4.73 10.26
CA PHE A 315 -6.40 -4.30 9.96
C PHE A 315 -7.46 -4.87 10.90
N ILE A 316 -7.22 -6.06 11.48
CA ILE A 316 -8.13 -6.67 12.47
C ILE A 316 -7.90 -6.08 13.88
N TYR A 317 -6.68 -5.61 14.16
CA TYR A 317 -6.23 -5.21 15.49
C TYR A 317 -7.17 -4.24 16.22
N PRO A 318 -7.70 -3.16 15.61
CA PRO A 318 -8.59 -2.22 16.31
C PRO A 318 -9.89 -2.85 16.85
N PHE A 319 -10.25 -4.05 16.38
CA PHE A 319 -11.51 -4.72 16.73
C PHE A 319 -11.32 -5.92 17.67
N ASP A 320 -10.11 -6.48 17.73
CA ASP A 320 -9.80 -7.69 18.49
C ASP A 320 -8.35 -7.66 19.02
N PRO A 321 -7.97 -6.61 19.77
CA PRO A 321 -6.57 -6.28 20.06
C PRO A 321 -5.86 -7.39 20.86
N ASP A 322 -6.53 -8.00 21.83
CA ASP A 322 -5.96 -9.03 22.70
C ASP A 322 -5.60 -10.30 21.92
N SER A 323 -6.53 -10.82 21.11
CA SER A 323 -6.29 -12.02 20.31
C SER A 323 -5.23 -11.75 19.23
N VAL A 324 -5.37 -10.63 18.52
CA VAL A 324 -4.49 -10.26 17.41
C VAL A 324 -3.08 -9.94 17.89
N SER A 325 -2.91 -9.34 19.07
CA SER A 325 -1.58 -9.05 19.63
C SER A 325 -0.73 -10.32 19.79
N ILE A 326 -1.34 -11.40 20.26
CA ILE A 326 -0.66 -12.69 20.44
C ILE A 326 -0.25 -13.27 19.08
N GLU A 327 -1.16 -13.24 18.10
CA GLU A 327 -0.88 -13.73 16.74
C GLU A 327 0.21 -12.90 16.05
N LEU A 328 0.15 -11.56 16.11
CA LEU A 328 1.17 -10.67 15.56
C LEU A 328 2.56 -10.97 16.15
N CYS A 329 2.66 -11.11 17.47
CA CYS A 329 3.92 -11.47 18.12
C CYS A 329 4.46 -12.81 17.59
N HIS A 330 3.58 -13.79 17.41
CA HIS A 330 3.95 -15.10 16.88
C HIS A 330 4.46 -15.03 15.44
N TYR A 331 3.74 -14.36 14.53
CA TYR A 331 4.15 -14.27 13.13
C TYR A 331 5.41 -13.39 12.93
N VAL A 332 5.58 -12.31 13.69
CA VAL A 332 6.82 -11.51 13.68
C VAL A 332 8.02 -12.36 14.09
N GLN A 333 7.89 -13.19 15.13
CA GLN A 333 8.96 -14.12 15.54
C GLN A 333 9.28 -15.15 14.45
N GLN A 334 8.27 -15.69 13.78
CA GLN A 334 8.49 -16.60 12.65
C GLN A 334 9.22 -15.92 11.51
N LEU A 335 8.82 -14.70 11.14
CA LEU A 335 9.40 -13.92 10.06
C LEU A 335 10.85 -13.53 10.36
N GLN A 336 11.18 -13.17 11.60
CA GLN A 336 12.57 -12.99 12.04
C GLN A 336 13.38 -14.29 11.94
N ALA A 337 12.81 -15.42 12.36
CA ALA A 337 13.49 -16.71 12.29
C ALA A 337 13.75 -17.17 10.85
N VAL A 338 12.81 -16.94 9.92
CA VAL A 338 13.00 -17.23 8.50
C VAL A 338 14.08 -16.32 7.90
N ASN A 339 14.06 -15.01 8.18
CA ASN A 339 15.09 -14.08 7.71
C ASN A 339 16.49 -14.45 8.22
N GLN A 340 16.61 -14.82 9.50
CA GLN A 340 17.89 -15.25 10.07
C GLN A 340 18.43 -16.53 9.39
N LYS A 341 17.55 -17.46 9.01
CA LYS A 341 17.94 -18.65 8.24
C LYS A 341 18.44 -18.30 6.84
N ILE A 342 17.83 -17.31 6.19
CA ILE A 342 18.28 -16.80 4.88
C ILE A 342 19.66 -16.16 5.02
N GLU A 343 19.85 -15.25 5.97
CA GLU A 343 21.11 -14.54 6.18
C GLU A 343 22.27 -15.47 6.55
N SER A 344 21.97 -16.57 7.26
CA SER A 344 22.96 -17.60 7.61
C SER A 344 23.25 -18.61 6.50
N SER A 345 22.46 -18.59 5.41
CA SER A 345 22.71 -19.41 4.22
C SER A 345 23.77 -18.77 3.31
N LEU A 346 24.42 -19.57 2.45
CA LEU A 346 25.61 -19.22 1.64
C LEU A 346 25.43 -18.07 0.62
N GLU A 347 24.28 -17.38 0.59
CA GLU A 347 24.04 -16.16 -0.19
C GLU A 347 24.01 -14.90 0.72
N PRO A 348 25.18 -14.32 1.07
CA PRO A 348 25.28 -13.23 2.04
C PRO A 348 24.72 -11.87 1.58
N ASN A 349 23.97 -11.81 0.47
CA ASN A 349 23.52 -10.56 -0.15
C ASN A 349 21.99 -10.36 -0.11
N PHE A 350 21.21 -11.32 0.38
CA PHE A 350 19.75 -11.17 0.48
C PHE A 350 19.32 -11.11 1.95
N SER A 351 18.83 -9.95 2.36
CA SER A 351 18.22 -9.72 3.67
C SER A 351 16.95 -8.89 3.50
N ARG A 352 15.90 -9.28 4.22
CA ARG A 352 14.64 -8.53 4.33
C ARG A 352 14.54 -7.76 5.64
N GLN A 353 15.67 -7.58 6.35
CA GLN A 353 15.69 -6.98 7.68
C GLN A 353 15.06 -5.58 7.72
N PHE A 354 15.24 -4.75 6.67
CA PHE A 354 14.61 -3.43 6.59
C PHE A 354 13.08 -3.54 6.65
N GLU A 355 12.48 -4.40 5.82
CA GLU A 355 11.02 -4.61 5.79
C GLU A 355 10.49 -5.10 7.12
N ILE A 356 11.23 -6.03 7.75
CA ILE A 356 10.89 -6.63 9.03
C ILE A 356 10.93 -5.59 10.15
N ASP A 357 12.00 -4.81 10.22
CA ASP A 357 12.16 -3.74 11.20
C ASP A 357 11.10 -2.65 11.01
N SER A 358 10.80 -2.29 9.76
CA SER A 358 9.73 -1.34 9.42
C SER A 358 8.37 -1.85 9.90
N LEU A 359 8.04 -3.13 9.68
CA LEU A 359 6.80 -3.74 10.15
C LEU A 359 6.73 -3.76 11.68
N ILE A 360 7.83 -4.08 12.37
CA ILE A 360 7.88 -4.06 13.85
C ILE A 360 7.54 -2.65 14.37
N CYS A 361 8.08 -1.60 13.75
CA CYS A 361 7.71 -0.24 14.09
C CYS A 361 6.21 0.01 13.88
N THR A 362 5.63 -0.44 12.76
CA THR A 362 4.19 -0.30 12.48
C THR A 362 3.33 -1.03 13.52
N VAL A 363 3.69 -2.26 13.90
CA VAL A 363 3.00 -3.05 14.93
C VAL A 363 3.02 -2.34 16.27
N GLU A 364 4.19 -1.86 16.70
CA GLU A 364 4.30 -1.16 17.97
C GLU A 364 3.54 0.17 17.95
N LEU A 365 3.62 0.94 16.87
CA LEU A 365 2.83 2.17 16.72
C LEU A 365 1.32 1.91 16.77
N THR A 366 0.83 0.87 16.09
CA THR A 366 -0.60 0.49 16.11
C THR A 366 -1.07 0.13 17.53
N LYS A 367 -0.28 -0.66 18.27
CA LYS A 367 -0.57 -0.99 19.68
C LYS A 367 -0.60 0.27 20.56
N MET A 368 0.32 1.20 20.32
CA MET A 368 0.40 2.46 21.04
C MET A 368 -0.81 3.35 20.75
N GLU A 369 -1.20 3.50 19.49
CA GLU A 369 -2.39 4.27 19.07
C GLU A 369 -3.66 3.72 19.76
N HIS A 370 -3.86 2.41 19.72
CA HIS A 370 -5.00 1.78 20.39
C HIS A 370 -5.00 2.02 21.91
N THR A 371 -3.87 1.80 22.58
CA THR A 371 -3.75 1.99 24.03
C THR A 371 -4.03 3.45 24.43
N LEU A 372 -3.57 4.41 23.61
CA LEU A 372 -3.83 5.83 23.83
C LEU A 372 -5.30 6.18 23.59
N SER A 373 -5.92 5.63 22.55
CA SER A 373 -7.37 5.76 22.27
C SER A 373 -8.21 5.31 23.47
N GLU A 374 -7.93 4.11 24.00
CA GLU A 374 -8.63 3.62 25.20
C GLU A 374 -8.40 4.51 26.42
N SER A 375 -7.19 5.03 26.59
CA SER A 375 -6.83 5.94 27.70
C SER A 375 -7.55 7.29 27.63
N ILE A 376 -7.99 7.74 26.45
CA ILE A 376 -8.78 8.96 26.30
C ILE A 376 -10.19 8.76 26.86
N THR A 377 -10.76 7.58 26.62
CA THR A 377 -12.11 7.24 27.12
C THR A 377 -12.10 6.97 28.62
N ASN A 378 -10.99 6.46 29.17
CA ASN A 378 -10.83 6.09 30.56
C ASN A 378 -9.80 7.01 31.27
N ILE A 379 -10.30 8.08 31.91
CA ILE A 379 -9.49 9.09 32.64
C ILE A 379 -8.63 8.50 33.78
N ASP A 380 -8.78 7.22 34.09
CA ASP A 380 -7.95 6.47 35.06
C ASP A 380 -6.55 6.08 34.50
N GLY A 381 -6.12 6.65 33.37
CA GLY A 381 -4.81 6.44 32.78
C GLY A 381 -3.68 6.54 33.81
N SER A 382 -3.13 5.39 34.20
CA SER A 382 -2.07 5.31 35.19
C SER A 382 -0.83 6.07 34.67
N PRO A 383 -0.19 6.93 35.48
CA PRO A 383 1.08 7.57 35.13
C PRO A 383 2.16 6.58 34.67
N SER A 384 2.06 5.32 35.12
CA SER A 384 2.92 4.22 34.68
C SER A 384 2.76 3.89 33.20
N VAL A 385 1.53 3.84 32.68
CA VAL A 385 1.24 3.52 31.26
C VAL A 385 1.77 4.63 30.36
N MET A 386 1.61 5.89 30.77
CA MET A 386 2.12 7.03 30.02
C MET A 386 3.66 7.09 29.99
N ALA A 387 4.32 6.62 31.05
CA ALA A 387 5.78 6.51 31.08
C ALA A 387 6.27 5.38 30.17
N GLU A 388 5.64 4.20 30.23
CA GLU A 388 5.90 3.07 29.34
C GLU A 388 5.73 3.45 27.87
N MET A 389 4.66 4.20 27.55
CA MET A 389 4.41 4.70 26.20
C MET A 389 5.55 5.60 25.70
N GLY A 390 6.02 6.52 26.56
CA GLY A 390 7.14 7.40 26.22
C GLY A 390 8.43 6.63 25.93
N GLU A 391 8.70 5.55 26.68
CA GLU A 391 9.85 4.68 26.44
C GLU A 391 9.71 3.92 25.12
N LYS A 392 8.55 3.31 24.84
CA LYS A 392 8.29 2.60 23.57
C LYS A 392 8.42 3.53 22.37
N MET A 393 7.87 4.73 22.44
CA MET A 393 8.00 5.72 21.37
C MET A 393 9.45 6.14 21.14
N TYR A 394 10.24 6.31 22.21
CA TYR A 394 11.66 6.62 22.09
C TYR A 394 12.40 5.49 21.36
N MET A 395 12.14 4.23 21.72
CA MET A 395 12.73 3.06 21.06
C MET A 395 12.32 2.97 19.58
N VAL A 396 11.04 3.19 19.25
CA VAL A 396 10.57 3.21 17.87
C VAL A 396 11.23 4.35 17.09
N ASN A 397 11.30 5.56 17.65
CA ASN A 397 11.96 6.69 16.99
C ASN A 397 13.43 6.39 16.70
N GLN A 398 14.16 5.82 17.66
CA GLN A 398 15.55 5.40 17.45
C GLN A 398 15.65 4.40 16.29
N LYS A 399 14.74 3.43 16.21
CA LYS A 399 14.73 2.45 15.13
C LYS A 399 14.41 3.06 13.77
N LEU A 400 13.49 4.01 13.70
CA LEU A 400 13.21 4.77 12.47
C LEU A 400 14.40 5.62 12.05
N GLU A 401 15.15 6.21 13.00
CA GLU A 401 16.41 6.91 12.68
C GLU A 401 17.44 5.95 12.06
N GLU A 402 17.60 4.74 12.60
CA GLU A 402 18.47 3.71 12.01
C GLU A 402 18.04 3.36 10.58
N LEU A 403 16.75 3.11 10.35
CA LEU A 403 16.22 2.83 9.00
C LEU A 403 16.43 4.01 8.05
N SER A 404 16.31 5.25 8.54
CA SER A 404 16.50 6.46 7.74
C SER A 404 17.94 6.67 7.26
N GLN A 405 18.91 6.00 7.89
CA GLN A 405 20.34 6.07 7.52
C GLN A 405 20.68 5.15 6.35
N ASP A 406 19.84 4.17 6.01
CA ASP A 406 20.02 3.29 4.84
C ASP A 406 19.62 3.99 3.53
N SER A 407 20.40 5.00 3.17
CA SER A 407 20.19 5.80 1.96
C SER A 407 20.13 4.96 0.68
N ILE A 408 20.87 3.84 0.62
CA ILE A 408 20.91 2.96 -0.54
C ILE A 408 19.55 2.27 -0.70
N ALA A 409 19.04 1.67 0.38
CA ALA A 409 17.73 1.02 0.34
C ALA A 409 16.60 2.01 0.00
N LEU A 410 16.61 3.19 0.61
CA LEU A 410 15.59 4.23 0.40
C LEU A 410 15.65 4.89 -0.98
N ASP A 411 16.83 4.91 -1.61
CA ASP A 411 16.97 5.41 -2.98
C ASP A 411 16.58 4.41 -4.06
N GLN A 412 16.80 3.13 -3.80
CA GLN A 412 16.53 2.06 -4.76
C GLN A 412 15.11 1.51 -4.67
N ASP A 413 14.49 1.55 -3.49
CA ASP A 413 13.18 0.98 -3.23
C ASP A 413 12.19 2.05 -2.77
N PHE A 414 11.24 2.39 -3.65
CA PHE A 414 10.24 3.41 -3.37
C PHE A 414 9.33 3.00 -2.21
N LEU A 415 8.97 1.73 -2.12
CA LEU A 415 8.05 1.25 -1.09
C LEU A 415 8.70 1.25 0.29
N LYS A 416 10.03 1.08 0.39
CA LYS A 416 10.78 1.29 1.64
C LYS A 416 10.69 2.75 2.11
N LEU A 417 10.86 3.68 1.18
CA LEU A 417 10.73 5.12 1.49
C LEU A 417 9.30 5.48 1.90
N LEU A 418 8.29 4.91 1.23
CA LEU A 418 6.88 5.12 1.57
C LEU A 418 6.57 4.59 2.98
N GLY A 419 6.92 3.34 3.27
CA GLY A 419 6.70 2.74 4.59
C GLY A 419 7.44 3.48 5.72
N LEU A 420 8.65 4.01 5.45
CA LEU A 420 9.36 4.86 6.41
C LEU A 420 8.58 6.17 6.70
N ALA A 421 8.04 6.82 5.66
CA ALA A 421 7.26 8.03 5.83
C ALA A 421 5.95 7.78 6.59
N GLU A 422 5.26 6.68 6.30
CA GLU A 422 4.05 6.24 7.01
C GLU A 422 4.33 5.98 8.49
N ASN A 423 5.40 5.26 8.81
CA ASN A 423 5.83 5.04 10.20
C ASN A 423 6.16 6.34 10.95
N TYR A 424 6.84 7.29 10.30
CA TYR A 424 7.07 8.61 10.90
C TYR A 424 5.78 9.43 11.08
N SER A 425 4.79 9.24 10.19
CA SER A 425 3.47 9.85 10.32
C SER A 425 2.71 9.29 11.53
N SER A 426 2.63 7.97 11.67
CA SER A 426 2.05 7.31 12.85
C SER A 426 2.78 7.68 14.14
N LEU A 427 4.12 7.76 14.12
CA LEU A 427 4.87 8.25 15.29
C LEU A 427 4.50 9.71 15.64
N SER A 428 4.25 10.57 14.65
CA SER A 428 3.78 11.94 14.87
C SER A 428 2.38 11.96 15.50
N SER A 429 1.48 11.09 15.03
CA SER A 429 0.13 10.89 15.58
C SER A 429 0.17 10.43 17.04
N VAL A 430 0.86 9.33 17.33
CA VAL A 430 1.06 8.79 18.69
C VAL A 430 1.66 9.84 19.62
N THR A 431 2.68 10.56 19.17
CA THR A 431 3.33 11.62 19.96
C THR A 431 2.37 12.74 20.30
N CYS A 432 1.57 13.16 19.33
CA CYS A 432 0.55 14.19 19.54
C CYS A 432 -0.52 13.74 20.54
N SER A 433 -1.03 12.52 20.39
CA SER A 433 -2.02 11.94 21.30
C SER A 433 -1.49 11.85 22.73
N LEU A 434 -0.27 11.32 22.92
CA LEU A 434 0.35 11.21 24.24
C LEU A 434 0.51 12.58 24.92
N ILE A 435 1.04 13.56 24.19
CA ILE A 435 1.22 14.93 24.69
C ILE A 435 -0.13 15.54 25.09
N THR A 436 -1.14 15.37 24.25
CA THR A 436 -2.48 15.91 24.48
C THR A 436 -3.14 15.28 25.70
N ILE A 437 -3.03 13.95 25.86
CA ILE A 437 -3.57 13.23 27.01
C ILE A 437 -2.85 13.67 28.29
N ARG A 438 -1.52 13.75 28.29
CA ARG A 438 -0.73 14.21 29.44
C ARG A 438 -1.13 15.63 29.88
N SER A 439 -1.28 16.55 28.92
CA SER A 439 -1.74 17.91 29.20
C SER A 439 -3.14 17.92 29.82
N LYS A 440 -4.08 17.12 29.31
CA LYS A 440 -5.43 16.99 29.86
C LYS A 440 -5.42 16.42 31.29
N ILE A 441 -4.66 15.36 31.55
CA ILE A 441 -4.52 14.75 32.89
C ILE A 441 -3.90 15.73 33.88
N ALA A 442 -2.84 16.44 33.48
CA ALA A 442 -2.14 17.39 34.33
C ALA A 442 -2.91 18.70 34.54
N GLN A 443 -3.98 18.95 33.77
CA GLN A 443 -4.65 20.25 33.68
C GLN A 443 -3.67 21.41 33.45
N ALA A 444 -2.61 21.13 32.70
CA ALA A 444 -1.48 22.04 32.49
C ALA A 444 -1.23 22.22 31.00
N THR A 445 -0.74 23.40 30.62
CA THR A 445 -0.29 23.64 29.25
C THR A 445 0.89 22.74 28.92
N THR A 446 0.88 22.14 27.74
CA THR A 446 2.01 21.36 27.24
C THR A 446 3.31 22.19 27.24
N PRO A 447 4.43 21.63 27.72
CA PRO A 447 5.73 22.27 27.65
C PRO A 447 6.14 22.64 26.21
N ASP A 448 6.76 23.80 26.02
CA ASP A 448 7.23 24.25 24.70
C ASP A 448 8.21 23.26 24.06
N ASP A 449 9.07 22.63 24.88
CA ASP A 449 10.07 21.67 24.39
C ASP A 449 9.43 20.42 23.76
N GLU A 450 8.33 19.92 24.32
CA GLU A 450 7.60 18.77 23.77
C GLU A 450 6.90 19.12 22.45
N ILE A 451 6.32 20.32 22.37
CA ILE A 451 5.69 20.80 21.12
C ILE A 451 6.73 21.05 20.04
N ASN A 452 7.88 21.63 20.38
CA ASN A 452 8.96 21.85 19.42
C ASN A 452 9.54 20.53 18.92
N ALA A 453 9.67 19.52 19.78
CA ALA A 453 10.09 18.17 19.37
C ALA A 453 9.08 17.53 18.41
N LEU A 454 7.77 17.62 18.69
CA LEU A 454 6.73 17.14 17.80
C LEU A 454 6.72 17.87 16.45
N LYS A 455 6.88 19.20 16.44
CA LYS A 455 6.98 19.97 15.19
C LYS A 455 8.19 19.55 14.34
N PHE A 456 9.34 19.35 14.97
CA PHE A 456 10.52 18.87 14.27
C PHE A 456 10.29 17.49 13.63
N LEU A 457 9.62 16.58 14.35
CA LEU A 457 9.21 15.29 13.82
C LEU A 457 8.26 15.45 12.62
N ILE A 458 7.24 16.29 12.74
CA ILE A 458 6.30 16.59 11.66
C ILE A 458 7.01 17.17 10.42
N GLU A 459 7.91 18.12 10.60
CA GLU A 459 8.70 18.72 9.49
C GLU A 459 9.55 17.67 8.77
N LYS A 460 10.14 16.73 9.53
CA LYS A 460 10.86 15.58 8.96
C LYS A 460 9.93 14.69 8.14
N THR A 461 8.76 14.33 8.66
CA THR A 461 7.77 13.51 7.95
C THR A 461 7.26 14.19 6.68
N MET A 462 6.91 15.48 6.73
CA MET A 462 6.49 16.26 5.56
C MET A 462 7.59 16.33 4.49
N SER A 463 8.86 16.39 4.91
CA SER A 463 10.01 16.35 4.00
C SER A 463 10.13 15.00 3.28
N LEU A 464 9.88 13.89 3.97
CA LEU A 464 9.84 12.56 3.35
C LEU A 464 8.70 12.44 2.33
N TYR A 465 7.48 12.87 2.67
CA TYR A 465 6.38 12.91 1.69
C TYR A 465 6.70 13.82 0.49
N SER A 466 7.38 14.93 0.72
CA SER A 466 7.80 15.83 -0.37
C SER A 466 8.83 15.16 -1.29
N LEU A 467 9.74 14.38 -0.73
CA LEU A 467 10.69 13.56 -1.48
C LEU A 467 9.97 12.48 -2.29
N ILE A 468 9.00 11.78 -1.69
CA ILE A 468 8.14 10.77 -2.36
C ILE A 468 7.40 11.38 -3.55
N ILE A 469 6.70 12.50 -3.35
CA ILE A 469 5.99 13.22 -4.41
C ILE A 469 6.97 13.67 -5.50
N GLY A 470 8.17 14.15 -5.11
CA GLY A 470 9.24 14.49 -6.04
C GLY A 470 9.70 13.30 -6.90
N LYS A 471 9.89 12.12 -6.29
CA LYS A 471 10.23 10.87 -6.99
C LYS A 471 9.09 10.45 -7.93
N LEU A 472 7.84 10.45 -7.48
CA LEU A 472 6.66 10.11 -8.29
C LEU A 472 6.51 11.04 -9.49
N LYS A 473 6.64 12.37 -9.30
CA LYS A 473 6.56 13.35 -10.40
C LYS A 473 7.69 13.19 -11.42
N ARG A 474 8.88 12.73 -11.01
CA ARG A 474 10.05 12.50 -11.89
C ARG A 474 10.10 11.09 -12.51
N SER A 475 9.38 10.13 -11.94
CA SER A 475 9.43 8.69 -12.31
C SER A 475 8.99 8.36 -13.75
N LYS A 476 8.48 9.31 -14.53
CA LYS A 476 8.04 9.02 -15.91
C LYS A 476 9.16 8.79 -16.93
N LEU A 477 10.41 9.10 -16.59
CA LEU A 477 11.57 8.78 -17.44
C LEU A 477 12.07 7.34 -17.25
N ARG A 478 11.75 6.72 -16.10
CA ARG A 478 11.97 5.31 -15.76
C ARG A 478 10.90 4.93 -14.74
N PRO A 479 9.86 4.17 -15.13
CA PRO A 479 8.80 3.76 -14.20
C PRO A 479 9.44 3.24 -12.92
N ILE A 480 8.94 3.70 -11.77
CA ILE A 480 9.21 3.01 -10.51
C ILE A 480 8.65 1.61 -10.74
N LYS A 481 9.52 0.60 -10.84
CA LYS A 481 9.15 -0.76 -11.26
C LYS A 481 8.03 -1.37 -10.41
N GLN A 482 7.85 -0.81 -9.22
CA GLN A 482 7.00 -1.28 -8.13
C GLN A 482 5.59 -0.65 -8.16
N ILE A 483 5.36 0.37 -9.00
CA ILE A 483 4.10 1.10 -9.07
C ILE A 483 3.56 1.04 -10.49
N LYS A 484 2.28 0.66 -10.65
CA LYS A 484 1.66 0.69 -11.98
C LYS A 484 1.48 2.15 -12.42
N PRO A 485 1.69 2.51 -13.70
CA PRO A 485 1.62 3.89 -14.16
C PRO A 485 0.29 4.64 -13.87
N HIS A 486 -0.79 3.91 -13.65
CA HIS A 486 -2.10 4.48 -13.30
C HIS A 486 -2.23 4.81 -11.80
N GLU A 487 -1.55 4.08 -10.92
CA GLU A 487 -1.57 4.28 -9.45
C GLU A 487 -0.74 5.48 -8.99
N VAL A 488 0.12 6.04 -9.84
CA VAL A 488 0.98 7.19 -9.47
C VAL A 488 0.16 8.37 -8.91
N SER A 489 -1.05 8.60 -9.43
CA SER A 489 -1.92 9.69 -8.97
C SER A 489 -2.44 9.45 -7.56
N SER A 490 -2.85 8.21 -7.24
CA SER A 490 -3.33 7.86 -5.91
C SER A 490 -2.22 7.98 -4.88
N TYR A 491 -0.99 7.53 -5.18
CA TYR A 491 0.15 7.71 -4.27
C TYR A 491 0.50 9.19 -4.01
N ILE A 492 0.44 10.04 -5.03
CA ILE A 492 0.64 11.50 -4.85
C ILE A 492 -0.48 12.07 -3.98
N SER A 493 -1.74 11.72 -4.26
CA SER A 493 -2.90 12.17 -3.49
C SER A 493 -2.80 11.75 -2.02
N SER A 494 -2.54 10.47 -1.74
CA SER A 494 -2.39 9.96 -0.36
C SER A 494 -1.23 10.62 0.38
N SER A 495 -0.09 10.86 -0.29
CA SER A 495 1.04 11.59 0.32
C SER A 495 0.67 13.03 0.67
N LEU A 496 -0.13 13.70 -0.16
CA LEU A 496 -0.62 15.06 0.10
C LEU A 496 -1.67 15.10 1.21
N VAL A 497 -2.50 14.06 1.32
CA VAL A 497 -3.41 13.88 2.45
C VAL A 497 -2.62 13.78 3.75
N GLY A 498 -1.59 12.93 3.82
CA GLY A 498 -0.71 12.85 5.00
C GLY A 498 -0.03 14.18 5.33
N GLN A 499 0.44 14.93 4.33
CA GLN A 499 0.96 16.28 4.56
C GLN A 499 -0.11 17.26 5.08
N SER A 500 -1.34 17.17 4.57
CA SER A 500 -2.46 18.01 4.99
C SER A 500 -2.82 17.77 6.46
N GLU A 501 -2.87 16.51 6.88
CA GLU A 501 -3.09 16.10 8.26
C GLU A 501 -2.03 16.69 9.19
N LEU A 502 -0.75 16.43 8.87
CA LEU A 502 0.39 16.90 9.66
C LEU A 502 0.44 18.44 9.74
N ALA A 503 0.12 19.13 8.63
CA ALA A 503 0.02 20.59 8.62
C ALA A 503 -1.11 21.08 9.54
N LEU A 504 -2.27 20.42 9.54
CA LEU A 504 -3.38 20.79 10.42
C LEU A 504 -3.02 20.57 11.90
N MET A 505 -2.28 19.50 12.22
CA MET A 505 -1.77 19.28 13.58
C MET A 505 -0.89 20.45 14.04
N VAL A 506 0.06 20.90 13.20
CA VAL A 506 0.91 22.06 13.50
C VAL A 506 0.07 23.32 13.70
N GLU A 507 -0.88 23.59 12.81
CA GLU A 507 -1.78 24.73 12.93
C GLU A 507 -2.58 24.74 14.24
N LEU A 508 -3.03 23.57 14.71
CA LEU A 508 -3.77 23.44 15.97
C LEU A 508 -2.87 23.58 17.20
N LEU A 509 -1.65 23.03 17.16
CA LEU A 509 -0.65 23.22 18.22
C LEU A 509 -0.30 24.70 18.42
N ASP A 510 -0.30 25.48 17.34
CA ASP A 510 -0.03 26.91 17.36
C ASP A 510 -1.20 27.78 17.84
N GLN A 511 -2.41 27.23 17.82
CA GLN A 511 -3.61 27.90 18.31
C GLN A 511 -3.85 27.71 19.81
N GLN A 512 -2.97 26.99 20.51
CA GLN A 512 -3.10 26.75 21.96
C GLN A 512 -3.08 28.07 22.76
N PRO A 513 -3.91 28.21 23.83
CA PRO A 513 -4.05 29.45 24.58
C PRO A 513 -2.72 29.99 25.12
N GLY A 514 -2.47 31.30 24.92
CA GLY A 514 -1.27 31.97 25.44
C GLY A 514 -0.08 32.01 24.46
N ARG A 515 -0.22 31.46 23.25
CA ARG A 515 0.81 31.53 22.20
C ARG A 515 0.53 32.68 21.22
N GLN A 516 1.59 33.29 20.67
CA GLN A 516 1.45 34.35 19.67
C GLN A 516 0.92 33.77 18.35
N PRO A 517 -0.01 34.47 17.66
CA PRO A 517 -0.48 34.05 16.34
C PRO A 517 0.66 34.03 15.32
N PHE A 518 0.66 33.01 14.48
CA PHE A 518 1.76 32.66 13.58
C PHE A 518 1.95 33.61 12.38
N SER A 519 3.19 33.62 11.85
CA SER A 519 3.56 34.29 10.61
C SER A 519 3.06 33.53 9.36
N GLN A 520 2.61 34.30 8.37
CA GLN A 520 1.88 33.96 7.15
C GLN A 520 2.57 33.03 6.12
N THR A 521 3.63 32.31 6.49
CA THR A 521 4.57 31.66 5.54
C THR A 521 4.53 30.12 5.47
N GLN A 522 3.69 29.44 6.25
CA GLN A 522 3.52 27.97 6.13
C GLN A 522 2.45 27.61 5.10
N THR A 523 2.69 26.52 4.36
CA THR A 523 1.71 25.91 3.46
C THR A 523 0.47 25.53 4.25
N ASN A 524 -0.69 26.05 3.84
CA ASN A 524 -1.96 25.84 4.51
C ASN A 524 -2.41 24.37 4.33
N SER A 525 -2.79 23.70 5.42
CA SER A 525 -3.38 22.35 5.38
C SER A 525 -4.53 22.24 4.37
N PHE A 526 -5.38 23.27 4.26
CA PHE A 526 -6.47 23.33 3.28
C PHE A 526 -5.98 23.33 1.82
N ASP A 527 -4.87 24.01 1.52
CA ASP A 527 -4.31 24.04 0.15
C ASP A 527 -3.74 22.67 -0.23
N LEU A 528 -3.14 21.95 0.73
CA LEU A 528 -2.67 20.58 0.54
C LEU A 528 -3.84 19.62 0.29
N ALA A 529 -4.94 19.73 1.04
CA ALA A 529 -6.14 18.93 0.82
C ALA A 529 -6.78 19.20 -0.55
N ILE A 530 -6.83 20.46 -1.00
CA ILE A 530 -7.28 20.82 -2.35
C ILE A 530 -6.38 20.19 -3.41
N GLU A 531 -5.06 20.28 -3.23
CA GLU A 531 -4.12 19.68 -4.18
C GLU A 531 -4.27 18.16 -4.19
N ALA A 532 -4.39 17.50 -3.04
CA ALA A 532 -4.67 16.06 -2.96
C ALA A 532 -5.92 15.69 -3.76
N TYR A 533 -7.02 16.42 -3.56
CA TYR A 533 -8.24 16.21 -4.32
C TYR A 533 -8.02 16.39 -5.82
N ASN A 534 -7.36 17.46 -6.26
CA ASN A 534 -7.05 17.68 -7.67
C ASN A 534 -6.19 16.55 -8.27
N GLN A 535 -5.25 16.01 -7.49
CA GLN A 535 -4.41 14.90 -7.88
C GLN A 535 -5.20 13.59 -8.01
N SER A 536 -6.22 13.38 -7.18
CA SER A 536 -7.17 12.25 -7.29
C SER A 536 -8.16 12.38 -8.47
N LEU A 537 -8.35 13.59 -9.00
CA LEU A 537 -9.22 13.86 -10.15
C LEU A 537 -8.49 13.72 -11.50
N GLY A 538 -7.18 13.93 -11.49
CA GLY A 538 -6.44 14.31 -12.69
C GLY A 538 -6.03 13.15 -13.58
N ALA A 539 -6.55 13.15 -14.82
CA ALA A 539 -5.73 12.75 -15.95
C ALA A 539 -4.58 13.76 -16.10
N TYR A 540 -3.34 13.27 -16.02
CA TYR A 540 -2.17 14.08 -16.33
C TYR A 540 -1.97 14.20 -17.84
N THR A 541 -1.54 15.37 -18.29
CA THR A 541 -0.99 15.55 -19.64
C THR A 541 0.53 15.38 -19.60
N LEU A 542 1.03 14.46 -20.43
CA LEU A 542 2.44 14.31 -20.72
C LEU A 542 2.83 15.38 -21.75
N SER A 543 3.61 16.38 -21.33
CA SER A 543 4.20 17.35 -22.25
C SER A 543 5.71 17.11 -22.32
N ARG A 544 6.32 17.30 -23.49
CA ARG A 544 7.78 17.23 -23.62
C ARG A 544 8.35 18.56 -23.16
N ASP A 545 9.28 18.52 -22.21
CA ASP A 545 10.02 19.73 -21.83
C ASP A 545 10.87 20.15 -23.05
N SER A 546 10.80 21.44 -23.39
CA SER A 546 11.52 21.98 -24.56
C SER A 546 13.02 22.14 -24.30
N THR A 547 13.44 22.10 -23.03
CA THR A 547 14.81 22.43 -22.60
C THR A 547 15.65 21.21 -22.23
N THR A 548 15.00 20.09 -21.92
CA THR A 548 15.63 18.81 -21.61
C THR A 548 14.95 17.75 -22.46
N ASN A 549 15.65 16.67 -22.86
CA ASN A 549 14.98 15.49 -23.44
C ASN A 549 14.17 14.76 -22.34
N SER A 550 13.30 15.48 -21.64
CA SER A 550 12.49 15.04 -20.52
C SER A 550 11.01 15.30 -20.80
N PHE A 551 10.15 14.61 -20.06
CA PHE A 551 8.71 14.82 -20.10
C PHE A 551 8.28 15.49 -18.80
N LEU A 552 7.55 16.60 -18.91
CA LEU A 552 6.94 17.32 -17.81
C LEU A 552 5.51 16.80 -17.59
N LEU A 553 5.23 16.43 -16.34
CA LEU A 553 3.89 16.19 -15.84
C LEU A 553 3.17 17.55 -15.70
N ALA A 554 2.26 17.82 -16.61
CA ALA A 554 1.29 18.90 -16.42
C ALA A 554 0.00 18.26 -15.92
N PHE A 555 -0.31 18.47 -14.63
CA PHE A 555 -1.65 18.18 -14.13
C PHE A 555 -2.61 19.16 -14.78
N SER A 556 -3.70 18.65 -15.33
CA SER A 556 -4.72 19.48 -15.97
C SER A 556 -5.23 20.47 -14.92
N SER A 557 -4.94 21.77 -15.08
CA SER A 557 -5.55 22.77 -14.20
C SER A 557 -7.06 22.74 -14.45
N VAL A 558 -7.85 22.88 -13.38
CA VAL A 558 -9.32 22.87 -13.40
C VAL A 558 -9.90 23.95 -14.35
N HIS A 559 -9.08 24.87 -14.85
CA HIS A 559 -9.49 25.99 -15.70
C HIS A 559 -9.25 25.79 -17.20
N GLN A 560 -8.66 24.67 -17.64
CA GLN A 560 -8.62 24.38 -19.07
C GLN A 560 -9.92 23.70 -19.51
N HIS A 561 -10.58 24.31 -20.49
CA HIS A 561 -11.73 23.75 -21.19
C HIS A 561 -11.40 22.33 -21.66
N ARG A 562 -12.03 21.35 -21.00
CA ARG A 562 -11.90 19.91 -21.31
C ARG A 562 -12.28 19.68 -22.77
N SER A 563 -11.34 19.19 -23.58
CA SER A 563 -11.61 18.84 -24.97
C SER A 563 -12.51 17.59 -25.02
N THR A 564 -13.40 17.53 -26.01
CA THR A 564 -14.45 16.52 -26.14
C THR A 564 -13.95 15.13 -26.57
N HIS A 565 -12.65 14.93 -26.80
CA HIS A 565 -12.15 13.74 -27.49
C HIS A 565 -11.37 12.71 -26.67
N GLU A 566 -11.08 12.94 -25.39
CA GLU A 566 -10.41 11.95 -24.54
C GLU A 566 -11.00 12.00 -23.12
N LYS A 567 -12.26 11.56 -22.98
CA LYS A 567 -12.85 11.24 -21.67
C LYS A 567 -12.48 9.81 -21.28
N GLU A 568 -11.22 9.58 -20.93
CA GLU A 568 -10.92 8.44 -20.05
C GLU A 568 -10.99 8.96 -18.61
N ASP A 569 -12.21 8.98 -18.07
CA ASP A 569 -12.40 9.18 -16.64
C ASP A 569 -11.67 8.02 -15.93
N ARG A 570 -10.64 8.36 -15.14
CA ARG A 570 -9.85 7.42 -14.36
C ARG A 570 -10.68 6.94 -13.19
N ASN A 571 -11.29 5.77 -13.37
CA ASN A 571 -12.20 5.14 -12.44
C ASN A 571 -11.56 3.94 -11.73
N GLU A 572 -10.23 3.84 -11.69
CA GLU A 572 -9.58 2.83 -10.86
C GLU A 572 -9.88 3.03 -9.37
N TRP A 573 -9.95 1.90 -8.65
CA TRP A 573 -10.30 1.88 -7.23
C TRP A 573 -9.39 2.75 -6.37
N SER A 574 -8.08 2.70 -6.62
CA SER A 574 -7.09 3.46 -5.85
C SER A 574 -7.30 4.98 -5.94
N ASN A 575 -7.75 5.49 -7.10
CA ASN A 575 -8.12 6.91 -7.23
C ASN A 575 -9.45 7.24 -6.55
N PHE A 576 -10.43 6.33 -6.56
CA PHE A 576 -11.68 6.53 -5.82
C PHE A 576 -11.41 6.64 -4.31
N SER A 577 -10.63 5.70 -3.77
CA SER A 577 -10.25 5.71 -2.35
C SER A 577 -9.48 6.98 -1.99
N ALA A 578 -8.42 7.32 -2.75
CA ALA A 578 -7.62 8.52 -2.51
C ALA A 578 -8.44 9.82 -2.63
N ARG A 579 -9.44 9.86 -3.52
CA ARG A 579 -10.37 11.00 -3.67
C ARG A 579 -11.25 11.16 -2.44
N LEU A 580 -11.81 10.07 -1.93
CA LEU A 580 -12.67 10.11 -0.76
C LEU A 580 -11.91 10.59 0.47
N GLU A 581 -10.68 10.09 0.66
CA GLU A 581 -9.77 10.55 1.72
C GLU A 581 -9.41 12.03 1.57
N ALA A 582 -9.12 12.50 0.35
CA ALA A 582 -8.87 13.93 0.11
C ALA A 582 -10.10 14.81 0.41
N ILE A 583 -11.31 14.34 0.07
CA ILE A 583 -12.57 15.03 0.40
C ILE A 583 -12.77 15.10 1.91
N LYS A 584 -12.54 13.99 2.63
CA LYS A 584 -12.61 13.90 4.09
C LYS A 584 -11.76 14.99 4.74
N TRP A 585 -10.48 15.07 4.36
CA TRP A 585 -9.56 16.07 4.87
C TRP A 585 -9.87 17.50 4.41
N LEU A 586 -10.37 17.69 3.19
CA LEU A 586 -10.79 19.00 2.70
C LEU A 586 -11.93 19.57 3.55
N LEU A 587 -12.96 18.78 3.84
CA LEU A 587 -14.06 19.19 4.72
C LEU A 587 -13.56 19.54 6.11
N ARG A 588 -12.65 18.71 6.64
CA ARG A 588 -12.07 18.88 7.96
C ARG A 588 -11.25 20.15 8.09
N CYS A 589 -10.27 20.36 7.20
CA CYS A 589 -9.46 21.57 7.16
C CYS A 589 -10.33 22.82 6.98
N LYS A 590 -11.32 22.77 6.08
CA LYS A 590 -12.26 23.86 5.86
C LYS A 590 -13.01 24.24 7.14
N PHE A 591 -13.48 23.23 7.87
CA PHE A 591 -14.16 23.43 9.14
C PHE A 591 -13.23 24.13 10.15
N HIS A 592 -12.04 23.59 10.42
CA HIS A 592 -11.09 24.19 11.38
C HIS A 592 -10.71 25.63 11.04
N HIS A 593 -10.48 25.92 9.75
CA HIS A 593 -10.12 27.25 9.28
C HIS A 593 -11.23 28.28 9.52
N ARG A 594 -12.48 27.86 9.33
CA ARG A 594 -13.66 28.69 9.60
C ARG A 594 -14.00 28.74 11.08
N SER A 595 -13.62 27.72 11.84
CA SER A 595 -13.84 27.60 13.28
C SER A 595 -12.90 28.43 14.16
N ARG A 596 -11.91 29.12 13.55
CA ARG A 596 -11.01 30.02 14.28
C ARG A 596 -11.77 31.20 14.91
N GLY A 597 -11.78 31.26 16.24
CA GLY A 597 -12.36 32.37 17.02
C GLY A 597 -13.82 32.20 17.45
N TYR A 598 -14.28 30.96 17.65
CA TYR A 598 -15.70 30.63 17.72
C TYR A 598 -16.47 31.09 18.97
N ASN A 599 -17.70 31.53 18.68
CA ASN A 599 -18.85 31.62 19.57
C ASN A 599 -19.88 30.59 19.02
N PRO A 600 -20.45 29.67 19.82
CA PRO A 600 -21.23 28.51 19.33
C PRO A 600 -22.46 28.85 18.46
N LEU A 601 -22.94 30.10 18.48
CA LEU A 601 -24.05 30.59 17.65
C LEU A 601 -23.75 30.63 16.13
N ASN A 602 -22.47 30.56 15.71
CA ASN A 602 -22.09 30.60 14.30
C ASN A 602 -21.92 29.21 13.63
N LEU A 603 -22.02 28.11 14.39
CA LEU A 603 -21.75 26.76 13.87
C LEU A 603 -22.73 26.39 12.76
N ASP A 604 -24.02 26.62 13.02
CA ASP A 604 -25.11 26.39 12.10
C ASP A 604 -24.91 27.15 10.77
N GLN A 605 -24.39 28.37 10.84
CA GLN A 605 -24.13 29.20 9.66
C GLN A 605 -22.97 28.68 8.84
N ILE A 606 -21.86 28.27 9.49
CA ILE A 606 -20.71 27.70 8.79
C ILE A 606 -21.07 26.35 8.16
N VAL A 607 -21.92 25.55 8.80
CA VAL A 607 -22.40 24.32 8.17
C VAL A 607 -23.24 24.62 6.93
N LYS A 608 -24.18 25.56 7.03
CA LYS A 608 -25.07 25.94 5.92
C LYS A 608 -24.35 26.58 4.73
N ASP A 609 -23.45 27.51 4.99
CA ASP A 609 -22.78 28.28 3.93
C ASP A 609 -21.51 27.59 3.42
N GLU A 610 -20.80 26.93 4.34
CA GLU A 610 -19.50 26.27 4.20
C GLU A 610 -19.53 24.83 3.69
N ILE A 611 -20.11 23.98 4.53
CA ILE A 611 -19.87 22.54 4.53
C ILE A 611 -20.94 21.82 3.69
N LEU A 612 -22.22 22.16 3.85
CA LEU A 612 -23.30 21.57 3.07
C LEU A 612 -23.14 21.75 1.55
N PRO A 613 -22.70 22.92 1.04
CA PRO A 613 -22.43 23.07 -0.39
C PRO A 613 -21.30 22.15 -0.89
N LEU A 614 -20.30 21.87 -0.07
CA LEU A 614 -19.23 20.93 -0.41
C LEU A 614 -19.73 19.48 -0.38
N ILE A 615 -20.51 19.09 0.63
CA ILE A 615 -21.16 17.77 0.71
C ILE A 615 -22.02 17.53 -0.54
N ALA A 616 -22.85 18.50 -0.92
CA ALA A 616 -23.69 18.41 -2.11
C ALA A 616 -22.84 18.37 -3.39
N LYS A 617 -21.78 19.18 -3.50
CA LYS A 617 -20.88 19.21 -4.66
C LYS A 617 -20.14 17.89 -4.87
N PHE A 618 -19.76 17.22 -3.79
CA PHE A 618 -19.02 15.96 -3.82
C PHE A 618 -19.93 14.72 -3.76
N GLU A 619 -21.26 14.90 -3.74
CA GLU A 619 -22.24 13.82 -3.68
C GLU A 619 -22.00 12.87 -2.49
N ILE A 620 -21.61 13.42 -1.33
CA ILE A 620 -21.30 12.65 -0.12
C ILE A 620 -22.60 12.20 0.55
N TYR A 621 -22.72 10.90 0.78
CA TYR A 621 -23.90 10.32 1.41
C TYR A 621 -23.78 10.32 2.94
N LYS A 622 -24.92 10.15 3.62
CA LYS A 622 -24.97 10.10 5.09
C LYS A 622 -24.03 9.05 5.70
N ASN A 623 -23.90 7.86 5.09
CA ASN A 623 -23.01 6.83 5.64
C ASN A 623 -21.53 7.21 5.46
N ASP A 624 -21.17 7.96 4.42
CA ASP A 624 -19.80 8.45 4.24
C ASP A 624 -19.47 9.43 5.36
N LEU A 625 -20.43 10.30 5.73
CA LEU A 625 -20.30 11.20 6.88
C LEU A 625 -20.24 10.46 8.22
N MET A 626 -21.03 9.41 8.40
CA MET A 626 -20.94 8.54 9.59
C MET A 626 -19.54 7.95 9.71
N ARG A 627 -19.03 7.39 8.62
CA ARG A 627 -17.69 6.81 8.58
C ARG A 627 -16.61 7.85 8.84
N PHE A 628 -16.69 9.03 8.22
CA PHE A 628 -15.74 10.11 8.49
C PHE A 628 -15.73 10.48 9.98
N TYR A 629 -16.91 10.49 10.61
CA TYR A 629 -16.99 10.76 12.04
C TYR A 629 -16.36 9.66 12.90
N GLU A 630 -16.60 8.39 12.55
CA GLU A 630 -15.97 7.24 13.22
C GLU A 630 -14.44 7.30 13.08
N ASP A 631 -13.93 7.54 11.88
CA ASP A 631 -12.48 7.71 11.61
C ASP A 631 -11.87 8.83 12.47
N PHE A 632 -12.63 9.90 12.77
CA PHE A 632 -12.11 11.05 13.51
C PHE A 632 -12.08 10.87 15.03
N GLN A 633 -12.94 10.02 15.61
CA GLN A 633 -13.13 9.98 17.07
C GLN A 633 -11.85 9.70 17.85
N ASP A 634 -10.91 8.97 17.24
CA ASP A 634 -9.71 8.45 17.90
C ASP A 634 -8.41 9.08 17.36
N ASP A 635 -8.52 10.07 16.47
CA ASP A 635 -7.35 10.65 15.80
C ASP A 635 -6.78 11.89 16.55
N PRO A 636 -5.49 12.22 16.33
CA PRO A 636 -4.82 13.29 17.08
C PRO A 636 -5.40 14.69 16.84
N VAL A 637 -5.98 14.94 15.66
CA VAL A 637 -6.56 16.25 15.30
C VAL A 637 -7.87 16.47 16.06
N PHE A 638 -8.69 15.43 16.23
CA PHE A 638 -9.91 15.48 17.01
C PHE A 638 -9.60 15.76 18.48
N LEU A 639 -8.53 15.16 19.00
CA LEU A 639 -8.07 15.37 20.38
C LEU A 639 -7.53 16.78 20.61
N LEU A 640 -6.68 17.28 19.70
CA LEU A 640 -6.09 18.61 19.75
C LEU A 640 -7.13 19.71 19.66
N SER A 641 -8.16 19.48 18.83
CA SER A 641 -9.21 20.45 18.59
C SER A 641 -10.30 20.46 19.67
N ASN A 642 -10.13 19.70 20.77
CA ASN A 642 -11.13 19.54 21.82
C ASN A 642 -12.49 19.06 21.28
N SER A 643 -12.46 18.19 20.26
CA SER A 643 -13.66 17.57 19.70
C SER A 643 -14.68 18.58 19.17
N ILE A 644 -14.25 19.76 18.69
CA ILE A 644 -15.17 20.76 18.10
C ILE A 644 -15.92 20.23 16.86
N GLU A 645 -15.43 19.13 16.29
CA GLU A 645 -16.03 18.42 15.16
C GLU A 645 -17.28 17.62 15.59
N LYS A 646 -17.39 17.21 16.86
CA LYS A 646 -18.53 16.41 17.33
C LYS A 646 -19.87 17.14 17.14
N PRO A 647 -20.05 18.40 17.59
CA PRO A 647 -21.27 19.16 17.31
C PRO A 647 -21.58 19.34 15.81
N LEU A 648 -20.55 19.42 14.96
CA LEU A 648 -20.71 19.47 13.51
C LEU A 648 -21.35 18.19 12.98
N PHE A 649 -20.81 17.04 13.37
CA PHE A 649 -21.34 15.74 12.94
C PHE A 649 -22.71 15.44 13.55
N ASP A 650 -22.96 15.85 14.80
CA ASP A 650 -24.30 15.77 15.40
C ASP A 650 -25.35 16.52 14.55
N LEU A 651 -24.99 17.70 14.02
CA LEU A 651 -25.87 18.48 13.13
C LEU A 651 -26.04 17.84 11.74
N LEU A 652 -24.95 17.36 11.14
CA LEU A 652 -24.97 16.74 9.80
C LEU A 652 -25.69 15.39 9.79
N LEU A 653 -25.62 14.63 10.89
CA LEU A 653 -26.17 13.28 11.01
C LEU A 653 -27.55 13.25 11.67
N ALA A 654 -27.99 14.37 12.25
CA ALA A 654 -29.32 14.52 12.83
C ALA A 654 -30.38 14.00 11.84
N PRO A 655 -31.34 13.18 12.29
CA PRO A 655 -32.46 12.79 11.44
C PRO A 655 -33.18 14.07 11.04
N HIS A 656 -33.02 14.50 9.79
CA HIS A 656 -33.75 15.64 9.28
C HIS A 656 -35.23 15.37 9.51
N GLY A 657 -35.85 16.13 10.42
CA GLY A 657 -37.29 16.28 10.41
C GLY A 657 -37.64 16.77 9.02
N GLN A 658 -38.43 15.97 8.29
CA GLN A 658 -39.02 16.29 7.00
C GLN A 658 -39.19 17.80 6.81
N ASN A 659 -38.34 18.44 6.00
CA ASN A 659 -38.65 19.68 5.28
C ASN A 659 -37.50 20.04 4.33
N ASN A 660 -37.77 19.74 3.06
CA ASN A 660 -37.13 20.18 1.81
C ASN A 660 -35.81 19.54 1.39
#